data_AF-A0A661X321-F1
#
_entry.id   AF-A0A661X321-F1
#
_cell.length_a   1.000
_cell.length_b   1.000
_cell.length_c   1.000
_cell.angle_alpha   90.00
_cell.angle_beta   90.00
_cell.angle_gamma   90.00
#
_symmetry.space_group_name_H-M   'P 1'
#
loop_
_entity.id
_entity.type
_entity.pdbx_description
1 polymer ?
#
loop_
_entity_poly.entity_id
_entity_poly.type
_entity_poly.pdbx_seq_one_letter_code
_entity_poly.pdbx_strand_id
1 'polypeptide(L)'
;MSKLYISFLWHFHQPFYKDFSKDTYLLPWVRLHLIKNYHMMGKLVDREDVRVTFNFTPCLVEQMVDYINKDADDPFVNLSLKSPTSLNEEEKIFILKNFFNVNLDKVIKKNPRYSELFFKRGYSFDKEKNYEAIKSFSDQDFLDLQVLFNLSWISEISLREDEELKRLKDKGEKFAEKEKLSLLKKQESLIKESIPMFKELYRNGKVEISTSPYSHPIMPLIINTDIAKRCQNTPLPSPPFSRPEDLNLQLKEGKEFIERTFETEVSGLWPSEGAVSCEIVPLITKQGFRWFATDEIILYKSKKITKRRDLYKPYRLGKVNVIFRDHVLSDLIGFTYSSMKTEEAVNDFMSRVRYIRDNLSEDGTLFIILDGENAWEFYPGSGIDFLSNIYRNLKKEEGIELTTVLEAVSKVKSEELETIATGSWIEGNFRVWIGEEEDNISWKYLKHVRDDFEEFTQEEKKKAKKAMFAAEGSDWNWWYGNEHQKATHFEFDHLYRRHLMSVYEINSKKPPDFLFNSILRGEEMLIQIEPKWLIKPLIDGKDTDFFEWVNGGLWKGETSDGAMVISEPIIELIKFGFDMENIYFLVKFSKTGLSFKNFSLEINLRGEHGKKRKIVFSKEDGNLKLESEIPVVWELDKVLEVKIPFLDLGFVRGEKVSFMVLFYVEDKALARLPQRGRLMFTLPDDYYECKNWEV
;
A
#
# COMPACT_ATOMS: atom_id res chain seq x y z
N MET A 1 -48.43 9.11 -3.28
CA MET A 1 -47.40 8.08 -3.50
C MET A 1 -46.30 8.32 -2.48
N SER A 2 -45.75 7.26 -1.90
CA SER A 2 -44.55 7.32 -1.08
C SER A 2 -43.37 7.83 -1.91
N LYS A 3 -42.45 8.55 -1.29
CA LYS A 3 -41.21 9.01 -1.90
C LYS A 3 -40.05 8.13 -1.48
N LEU A 4 -39.13 7.88 -2.42
CA LEU A 4 -37.85 7.24 -2.16
C LEU A 4 -36.73 8.29 -2.20
N TYR A 5 -36.07 8.51 -1.06
CA TYR A 5 -34.90 9.35 -0.93
C TYR A 5 -33.64 8.54 -1.15
N ILE A 6 -32.89 8.84 -2.20
CA ILE A 6 -31.68 8.10 -2.56
C ILE A 6 -30.46 8.92 -2.16
N SER A 7 -29.51 8.28 -1.49
CA SER A 7 -28.24 8.89 -1.10
C SER A 7 -27.09 8.03 -1.57
N PHE A 8 -26.25 8.62 -2.43
CA PHE A 8 -24.94 8.08 -2.74
C PHE A 8 -23.94 8.54 -1.68
N LEU A 9 -23.19 7.62 -1.12
CA LEU A 9 -22.00 7.89 -0.32
C LEU A 9 -20.80 7.32 -1.07
N TRP A 10 -19.94 8.21 -1.55
CA TRP A 10 -18.69 7.86 -2.20
C TRP A 10 -17.56 7.94 -1.18
N HIS A 11 -16.96 6.80 -0.87
CA HIS A 11 -15.88 6.70 0.09
C HIS A 11 -14.53 6.93 -0.58
N PHE A 12 -13.84 8.02 -0.24
CA PHE A 12 -12.52 8.35 -0.77
C PHE A 12 -11.46 8.03 0.27
N HIS A 13 -10.66 7.02 -0.05
CA HIS A 13 -9.63 6.53 0.84
C HIS A 13 -8.35 6.17 0.09
N GLN A 14 -7.23 6.45 0.76
CA GLN A 14 -5.91 5.96 0.43
C GLN A 14 -5.13 5.83 1.76
N PRO A 15 -4.36 4.75 1.96
CA PRO A 15 -3.47 4.63 3.12
C PRO A 15 -2.36 5.67 3.10
N PHE A 16 -1.63 5.79 4.21
CA PHE A 16 -0.39 6.56 4.25
C PHE A 16 0.70 5.88 3.43
N TYR A 17 1.09 6.50 2.31
CA TYR A 17 2.21 6.05 1.48
C TYR A 17 3.56 6.69 1.87
N LYS A 18 3.54 7.61 2.81
CA LYS A 18 4.70 8.36 3.29
C LYS A 18 5.52 7.55 4.30
N ASP A 19 6.83 7.43 4.08
CA ASP A 19 7.77 7.01 5.13
C ASP A 19 8.08 8.21 6.01
N PHE A 20 7.48 8.25 7.21
CA PHE A 20 7.60 9.39 8.12
C PHE A 20 9.02 9.64 8.63
N SER A 21 9.90 8.65 8.62
CA SER A 21 11.30 8.84 9.04
C SER A 21 12.15 9.52 7.97
N LYS A 22 11.81 9.32 6.69
CA LYS A 22 12.55 9.85 5.54
C LYS A 22 11.88 11.06 4.91
N ASP A 23 10.61 11.30 5.26
CA ASP A 23 9.76 12.34 4.68
C ASP A 23 9.50 12.15 3.17
N THR A 24 9.56 10.90 2.70
CA THR A 24 9.43 10.53 1.28
C THR A 24 8.23 9.62 1.03
N TYR A 25 7.53 9.80 -0.09
CA TYR A 25 6.42 8.96 -0.53
C TYR A 25 6.92 7.72 -1.28
N LEU A 26 6.35 6.56 -0.98
CA LEU A 26 6.68 5.28 -1.63
C LEU A 26 5.80 4.98 -2.84
N LEU A 27 4.54 5.45 -2.84
CA LEU A 27 3.56 5.19 -3.89
C LEU A 27 2.77 6.45 -4.25
N PRO A 28 2.35 6.61 -5.52
CA PRO A 28 1.83 7.87 -6.04
C PRO A 28 0.29 7.98 -5.99
N TRP A 29 -0.38 6.98 -5.40
CA TRP A 29 -1.81 6.74 -5.63
C TRP A 29 -2.71 7.89 -5.19
N VAL A 30 -2.35 8.60 -4.11
CA VAL A 30 -3.06 9.83 -3.69
C VAL A 30 -3.08 10.85 -4.81
N ARG A 31 -1.91 11.20 -5.36
CA ARG A 31 -1.79 12.18 -6.45
C ARG A 31 -2.61 11.75 -7.67
N LEU A 32 -2.50 10.48 -8.05
CA LEU A 32 -3.09 9.96 -9.27
C LEU A 32 -4.62 9.83 -9.18
N HIS A 33 -5.17 9.29 -8.09
CA HIS A 33 -6.62 9.20 -7.91
C HIS A 33 -7.26 10.58 -7.68
N LEU A 34 -6.54 11.51 -7.06
CA LEU A 34 -7.01 12.88 -6.85
C LEU A 34 -7.39 13.57 -8.16
N ILE A 35 -6.48 13.57 -9.14
CA ILE A 35 -6.69 14.23 -10.45
C ILE A 35 -7.52 13.41 -11.44
N LYS A 36 -7.81 12.14 -11.11
CA LYS A 36 -8.60 11.23 -11.92
C LYS A 36 -10.01 11.09 -11.37
N ASN A 37 -10.17 10.24 -10.37
CA ASN A 37 -11.45 9.75 -9.90
C ASN A 37 -12.16 10.80 -9.06
N TYR A 38 -11.48 11.34 -8.04
CA TYR A 38 -12.09 12.30 -7.11
C TYR A 38 -12.45 13.60 -7.82
N HIS A 39 -11.53 14.11 -8.64
CA HIS A 39 -11.78 15.26 -9.49
C HIS A 39 -12.99 15.06 -10.42
N MET A 40 -13.03 13.94 -11.16
CA MET A 40 -14.14 13.60 -12.05
C MET A 40 -15.49 13.59 -11.32
N MET A 41 -15.55 12.94 -10.16
CA MET A 41 -16.80 12.78 -9.40
C MET A 41 -17.30 14.13 -8.87
N GLY A 42 -16.41 14.99 -8.37
CA GLY A 42 -16.78 16.36 -7.97
C GLY A 42 -17.36 17.17 -9.13
N LYS A 43 -16.70 17.16 -10.29
CA LYS A 43 -17.17 17.84 -11.51
C LYS A 43 -18.53 17.32 -11.99
N LEU A 44 -18.77 16.01 -11.92
CA LEU A 44 -20.05 15.41 -12.34
C LEU A 44 -21.21 15.83 -11.43
N VAL A 45 -20.99 15.92 -10.12
CA VAL A 45 -22.01 16.39 -9.18
C VAL A 45 -22.43 17.81 -9.49
N ASP A 46 -21.47 18.69 -9.76
CA ASP A 46 -21.73 20.08 -10.14
C ASP A 46 -22.51 20.16 -11.46
N ARG A 47 -22.00 19.48 -12.49
CA ARG A 47 -22.56 19.50 -13.86
C ARG A 47 -23.98 18.95 -13.92
N GLU A 48 -24.25 17.85 -13.23
CA GLU A 48 -25.57 17.21 -13.25
C GLU A 48 -26.55 17.81 -12.23
N ASP A 49 -26.06 18.73 -11.39
CA ASP A 49 -26.83 19.44 -10.37
C ASP A 49 -27.61 18.44 -9.48
N VAL A 50 -26.85 17.56 -8.82
CA VAL A 50 -27.36 16.52 -7.92
C VAL A 50 -26.82 16.68 -6.51
N ARG A 51 -27.43 15.98 -5.55
CA ARG A 51 -26.98 15.92 -4.16
C ARG A 51 -26.40 14.55 -3.83
N VAL A 52 -25.18 14.54 -3.27
CA VAL A 52 -24.48 13.31 -2.85
C VAL A 52 -23.68 13.55 -1.57
N THR A 53 -23.20 12.47 -0.95
CA THR A 53 -22.28 12.54 0.19
C THR A 53 -20.91 12.05 -0.25
N PHE A 54 -19.87 12.84 0.03
CA PHE A 54 -18.49 12.41 -0.11
C PHE A 54 -17.92 12.13 1.28
N ASN A 55 -17.31 10.96 1.46
CA ASN A 55 -16.57 10.64 2.68
C ASN A 55 -15.08 10.77 2.40
N PHE A 56 -14.38 11.57 3.20
CA PHE A 56 -12.94 11.72 3.10
C PHE A 56 -12.26 11.15 4.34
N THR A 57 -11.36 10.20 4.13
CA THR A 57 -10.46 9.74 5.19
C THR A 57 -9.43 10.84 5.51
N PRO A 58 -9.14 11.13 6.79
CA PRO A 58 -8.18 12.18 7.15
C PRO A 58 -6.76 11.91 6.61
N CYS A 59 -6.32 10.65 6.59
CA CYS A 59 -5.02 10.26 6.02
C CYS A 59 -4.88 10.56 4.52
N LEU A 60 -5.95 10.38 3.73
CA LEU A 60 -5.96 10.79 2.33
C LEU A 60 -5.79 12.32 2.22
N VAL A 61 -6.57 13.07 2.99
CA VAL A 61 -6.59 14.54 2.89
C VAL A 61 -5.29 15.17 3.39
N GLU A 62 -4.63 14.58 4.39
CA GLU A 62 -3.29 15.01 4.82
C GLU A 62 -2.28 14.90 3.67
N GLN A 63 -2.26 13.78 2.98
CA GLN A 63 -1.37 13.59 1.83
C GLN A 63 -1.75 14.49 0.65
N MET A 64 -3.05 14.76 0.43
CA MET A 64 -3.48 15.76 -0.56
C MET A 64 -2.91 17.14 -0.25
N VAL A 65 -2.90 17.55 1.02
CA VAL A 65 -2.34 18.83 1.46
C VAL A 65 -0.83 18.88 1.19
N ASP A 66 -0.09 17.80 1.48
CA ASP A 66 1.35 17.71 1.16
C ASP A 66 1.61 17.94 -0.35
N TYR A 67 0.83 17.31 -1.23
CA TYR A 67 0.95 17.52 -2.68
C TYR A 67 0.57 18.94 -3.12
N ILE A 68 -0.46 19.55 -2.52
CA ILE A 68 -0.90 20.91 -2.84
C ILE A 68 0.16 21.94 -2.44
N ASN A 69 0.78 21.77 -1.28
CA ASN A 69 1.81 22.66 -0.76
C ASN A 69 3.19 22.43 -1.40
N LYS A 70 3.36 21.34 -2.16
CA LYS A 70 4.64 20.87 -2.72
C LYS A 70 5.63 20.38 -1.67
N ASP A 71 5.11 19.87 -0.56
CA ASP A 71 5.90 19.27 0.52
C ASP A 71 6.08 17.75 0.32
N ALA A 72 5.43 17.16 -0.69
CA ALA A 72 5.54 15.74 -1.00
C ALA A 72 6.78 15.43 -1.85
N ASP A 73 7.79 14.77 -1.28
CA ASP A 73 8.88 14.13 -2.03
C ASP A 73 8.40 12.78 -2.59
N ASP A 74 8.00 12.79 -3.87
CA ASP A 74 7.44 11.63 -4.58
C ASP A 74 8.35 11.23 -5.76
N PRO A 75 9.00 10.04 -5.73
CA PRO A 75 9.84 9.54 -6.81
C PRO A 75 9.14 9.52 -8.18
N PHE A 76 7.83 9.28 -8.24
CA PHE A 76 7.09 9.31 -9.49
C PHE A 76 7.00 10.72 -10.07
N VAL A 77 6.82 11.75 -9.23
CA VAL A 77 6.83 13.16 -9.66
C VAL A 77 8.24 13.56 -10.10
N ASN A 78 9.24 13.28 -9.25
CA ASN A 78 10.64 13.62 -9.51
C ASN A 78 11.13 13.02 -10.82
N LEU A 79 10.85 11.73 -11.05
CA LEU A 79 11.23 11.02 -12.26
C LEU A 79 10.36 11.37 -13.46
N SER A 80 9.15 11.90 -13.27
CA SER A 80 8.37 12.47 -14.38
C SER A 80 8.93 13.83 -14.84
N LEU A 81 9.45 14.64 -13.90
CA LEU A 81 10.05 15.94 -14.20
C LEU A 81 11.44 15.80 -14.84
N LYS A 82 12.22 14.80 -14.43
CA LYS A 82 13.61 14.61 -14.87
C LYS A 82 13.72 14.37 -16.37
N SER A 83 14.71 14.99 -17.00
CA SER A 83 14.97 14.82 -18.44
C SER A 83 15.52 13.41 -18.71
N PRO A 84 15.05 12.70 -19.75
CA PRO A 84 15.52 11.36 -20.08
C PRO A 84 17.04 11.23 -20.24
N THR A 85 17.70 12.26 -20.78
CA THR A 85 19.17 12.29 -20.98
C THR A 85 19.96 12.34 -19.67
N SER A 86 19.31 12.68 -18.56
CA SER A 86 19.90 12.78 -17.22
C SER A 86 19.56 11.60 -16.31
N LEU A 87 18.78 10.63 -16.80
CA LEU A 87 18.39 9.46 -16.02
C LEU A 87 19.58 8.50 -15.87
N ASN A 88 19.86 8.10 -14.63
CA ASN A 88 20.79 7.01 -14.35
C ASN A 88 20.10 5.65 -14.56
N GLU A 89 20.86 4.55 -14.43
CA GLU A 89 20.35 3.20 -14.68
C GLU A 89 19.23 2.79 -13.70
N GLU A 90 19.36 3.11 -12.41
CA GLU A 90 18.37 2.78 -11.38
C GLU A 90 17.05 3.53 -11.59
N GLU A 91 17.13 4.79 -12.00
CA GLU A 91 15.97 5.62 -12.33
C GLU A 91 15.25 5.10 -13.59
N LYS A 92 16.01 4.65 -14.61
CA LYS A 92 15.44 3.99 -15.79
C LYS A 92 14.72 2.70 -15.41
N ILE A 93 15.31 1.89 -14.53
CA ILE A 93 14.70 0.67 -13.99
C ILE A 93 13.41 1.01 -13.26
N PHE A 94 13.41 2.04 -12.40
CA PHE A 94 12.22 2.48 -11.68
C PHE A 94 11.09 2.85 -12.65
N ILE A 95 11.38 3.67 -13.67
CA ILE A 95 10.38 4.09 -14.66
C ILE A 95 9.82 2.85 -15.38
N LEU A 96 10.68 1.95 -15.87
CA LEU A 96 10.24 0.76 -16.59
C LEU A 96 9.47 -0.24 -15.70
N LYS A 97 9.75 -0.28 -14.40
CA LYS A 97 8.98 -1.07 -13.44
C LYS A 97 7.59 -0.47 -13.23
N ASN A 98 7.52 0.84 -12.98
CA ASN A 98 6.35 1.46 -12.35
C ASN A 98 5.46 2.29 -13.28
N PHE A 99 5.98 2.82 -14.39
CA PHE A 99 5.22 3.72 -15.30
C PHE A 99 4.31 2.94 -16.27
N PHE A 100 4.09 1.65 -16.01
CA PHE A 100 3.07 0.82 -16.65
C PHE A 100 1.98 0.39 -15.67
N ASN A 101 1.97 0.90 -14.43
CA ASN A 101 0.95 0.58 -13.45
C ASN A 101 -0.35 1.33 -13.75
N VAL A 102 -1.03 0.88 -14.80
CA VAL A 102 -2.34 1.30 -15.29
C VAL A 102 -3.03 0.10 -15.94
N ASN A 103 -4.33 0.17 -16.16
CA ASN A 103 -5.07 -0.95 -16.75
C ASN A 103 -4.55 -1.31 -18.16
N LEU A 104 -4.00 -2.51 -18.32
CA LEU A 104 -3.39 -2.99 -19.57
C LEU A 104 -4.39 -2.96 -20.74
N ASP A 105 -5.61 -3.44 -20.56
CA ASP A 105 -6.58 -3.60 -21.63
C ASP A 105 -7.31 -2.30 -21.98
N LYS A 106 -7.64 -1.49 -20.96
CA LYS A 106 -8.45 -0.29 -21.12
C LYS A 106 -7.62 0.95 -21.44
N VAL A 107 -6.34 0.97 -21.05
CA VAL A 107 -5.44 2.12 -21.21
C VAL A 107 -4.29 1.78 -22.15
N ILE A 108 -3.39 0.87 -21.77
CA ILE A 108 -2.13 0.63 -22.52
C ILE A 108 -2.43 0.14 -23.94
N LYS A 109 -3.23 -0.92 -24.10
CA LYS A 109 -3.54 -1.51 -25.42
C LYS A 109 -4.32 -0.56 -26.35
N LYS A 110 -4.95 0.49 -25.82
CA LYS A 110 -5.68 1.48 -26.64
C LYS A 110 -4.79 2.59 -27.20
N ASN A 111 -3.58 2.76 -26.67
CA ASN A 111 -2.60 3.69 -27.20
C ASN A 111 -1.49 2.91 -27.93
N PRO A 112 -1.34 3.03 -29.27
CA PRO A 112 -0.38 2.25 -30.03
C PRO A 112 1.05 2.36 -29.51
N ARG A 113 1.49 3.57 -29.16
CA ARG A 113 2.83 3.84 -28.66
C ARG A 113 3.04 3.28 -27.26
N TYR A 114 2.06 3.44 -26.37
CA TYR A 114 2.17 2.90 -25.01
C TYR A 114 2.24 1.36 -25.03
N SER A 115 1.45 0.74 -25.90
CA SER A 115 1.47 -0.70 -26.16
C SER A 115 2.83 -1.18 -26.70
N GLU A 116 3.39 -0.46 -27.67
CA GLU A 116 4.75 -0.73 -28.19
C GLU A 116 5.79 -0.71 -27.07
N LEU A 117 5.79 0.35 -26.24
CA LEU A 117 6.72 0.50 -25.12
C LEU A 117 6.54 -0.61 -24.08
N PHE A 118 5.30 -1.01 -23.79
CA PHE A 118 5.01 -2.12 -22.88
C PHE A 118 5.58 -3.44 -23.39
N PHE A 119 5.36 -3.76 -24.68
CA PHE A 119 5.91 -4.99 -25.26
C PHE A 119 7.43 -4.95 -25.37
N LYS A 120 8.01 -3.79 -25.67
CA LYS A 120 9.46 -3.58 -25.66
C LYS A 120 10.06 -3.84 -24.29
N ARG A 121 9.39 -3.43 -23.21
CA ARG A 121 9.80 -3.73 -21.84
C ARG A 121 9.67 -5.23 -21.51
N GLY A 122 8.64 -5.89 -22.05
CA GLY A 122 8.25 -7.28 -21.76
C GLY A 122 7.01 -7.34 -20.87
N TYR A 123 6.43 -8.52 -20.62
CA TYR A 123 5.20 -8.69 -19.82
C TYR A 123 5.43 -8.75 -18.30
N SER A 124 6.58 -9.29 -17.87
CA SER A 124 7.07 -9.20 -16.50
C SER A 124 8.33 -8.32 -16.47
N PHE A 125 8.59 -7.71 -15.32
CA PHE A 125 9.80 -6.91 -15.11
C PHE A 125 10.62 -7.49 -13.99
N ASP A 126 11.84 -7.85 -14.35
CA ASP A 126 12.90 -8.35 -13.49
C ASP A 126 14.19 -7.74 -14.03
N LYS A 127 14.95 -7.05 -13.17
CA LYS A 127 16.13 -6.28 -13.61
C LYS A 127 17.13 -7.17 -14.37
N GLU A 128 17.33 -8.40 -13.93
CA GLU A 128 18.30 -9.33 -14.51
C GLU A 128 17.80 -9.88 -15.84
N LYS A 129 16.51 -10.23 -15.91
CA LYS A 129 15.91 -10.79 -17.14
C LYS A 129 15.62 -9.73 -18.21
N ASN A 130 15.40 -8.48 -17.81
CA ASN A 130 15.02 -7.38 -18.70
C ASN A 130 16.18 -6.41 -18.97
N TYR A 131 17.43 -6.73 -18.59
CA TYR A 131 18.59 -5.85 -18.79
C TYR A 131 18.81 -5.42 -20.25
N GLU A 132 18.71 -6.37 -21.20
CA GLU A 132 18.80 -6.07 -22.63
C GLU A 132 17.62 -5.23 -23.12
N ALA A 133 16.42 -5.45 -22.56
CA ALA A 133 15.28 -4.59 -22.83
C ALA A 133 15.55 -3.16 -22.35
N ILE A 134 16.08 -2.96 -21.13
CA ILE A 134 16.43 -1.63 -20.59
C ILE A 134 17.39 -0.88 -21.52
N LYS A 135 18.45 -1.56 -22.01
CA LYS A 135 19.41 -0.97 -22.95
C LYS A 135 18.81 -0.60 -24.30
N SER A 136 17.74 -1.28 -24.72
CA SER A 136 17.08 -0.99 -25.99
C SER A 136 16.25 0.29 -25.97
N PHE A 137 15.89 0.82 -24.79
CA PHE A 137 15.10 2.05 -24.67
C PHE A 137 15.96 3.28 -24.95
N SER A 138 15.51 4.07 -25.92
CA SER A 138 16.06 5.39 -26.24
C SER A 138 15.54 6.46 -25.28
N ASP A 139 16.19 7.62 -25.25
CA ASP A 139 15.71 8.76 -24.48
C ASP A 139 14.30 9.22 -24.91
N GLN A 140 13.95 9.06 -26.19
CA GLN A 140 12.59 9.33 -26.68
C GLN A 140 11.57 8.30 -26.16
N ASP A 141 11.97 7.03 -25.99
CA ASP A 141 11.09 6.02 -25.40
C ASP A 141 10.76 6.35 -23.94
N PHE A 142 11.76 6.80 -23.17
CA PHE A 142 11.56 7.28 -21.80
C PHE A 142 10.70 8.55 -21.75
N LEU A 143 10.93 9.50 -22.65
CA LEU A 143 10.12 10.71 -22.75
C LEU A 143 8.65 10.38 -23.01
N ASP A 144 8.40 9.53 -24.00
CA ASP A 144 7.06 9.10 -24.35
C ASP A 144 6.40 8.35 -23.19
N LEU A 145 7.13 7.46 -22.51
CA LEU A 145 6.63 6.72 -21.36
C LEU A 145 6.25 7.65 -20.19
N GLN A 146 7.10 8.63 -19.86
CA GLN A 146 6.80 9.64 -18.83
C GLN A 146 5.51 10.40 -19.14
N VAL A 147 5.32 10.83 -20.39
CA VAL A 147 4.12 11.55 -20.81
C VAL A 147 2.90 10.64 -20.80
N LEU A 148 2.99 9.46 -21.39
CA LEU A 148 1.88 8.52 -21.51
C LEU A 148 1.36 8.05 -20.15
N PHE A 149 2.26 7.74 -19.22
CA PHE A 149 1.89 7.39 -17.84
C PHE A 149 1.11 8.53 -17.18
N ASN A 150 1.67 9.74 -17.12
CA ASN A 150 1.01 10.86 -16.44
C ASN A 150 -0.30 11.28 -17.13
N LEU A 151 -0.35 11.24 -18.47
CA LEU A 151 -1.54 11.58 -19.23
C LEU A 151 -2.68 10.58 -19.00
N SER A 152 -2.36 9.29 -18.85
CA SER A 152 -3.35 8.24 -18.60
C SER A 152 -4.05 8.31 -17.23
N TRP A 153 -3.46 9.07 -16.30
CA TRP A 153 -4.02 9.36 -15.00
C TRP A 153 -4.82 10.66 -14.94
N ILE A 154 -4.91 11.42 -16.03
CA ILE A 154 -5.81 12.57 -16.10
C ILE A 154 -7.23 12.08 -16.37
N SER A 155 -8.20 12.63 -15.64
CA SER A 155 -9.61 12.30 -15.84
C SER A 155 -10.08 12.57 -17.28
N GLU A 156 -10.96 11.72 -17.79
CA GLU A 156 -11.53 11.90 -19.14
C GLU A 156 -12.36 13.19 -19.24
N ILE A 157 -12.91 13.70 -18.13
CA ILE A 157 -13.61 14.99 -18.12
C ILE A 157 -12.63 16.15 -18.33
N SER A 158 -11.47 16.14 -17.68
CA SER A 158 -10.42 17.16 -17.89
C SER A 158 -9.83 17.09 -19.30
N LEU A 159 -9.67 15.88 -19.85
CA LEU A 159 -9.23 15.68 -21.24
C LEU A 159 -10.22 16.24 -22.27
N ARG A 160 -11.53 16.25 -21.96
CA ARG A 160 -12.57 16.82 -22.84
C ARG A 160 -12.66 18.35 -22.75
N GLU A 161 -12.31 18.92 -21.60
CA GLU A 161 -12.45 20.36 -21.31
C GLU A 161 -11.18 21.18 -21.64
N ASP A 162 -10.00 20.57 -21.60
CA ASP A 162 -8.73 21.24 -21.85
C ASP A 162 -8.15 20.89 -23.23
N GLU A 163 -8.13 21.87 -24.13
CA GLU A 163 -7.65 21.71 -25.51
C GLU A 163 -6.17 21.26 -25.60
N GLU A 164 -5.33 21.66 -24.64
CA GLU A 164 -3.93 21.23 -24.62
C GLU A 164 -3.81 19.76 -24.25
N LEU A 165 -4.52 19.32 -23.21
CA LEU A 165 -4.54 17.92 -22.79
C LEU A 165 -5.13 17.01 -23.89
N LYS A 166 -6.18 17.47 -24.56
CA LYS A 166 -6.76 16.81 -25.73
C LYS A 166 -5.74 16.68 -26.87
N ARG A 167 -5.03 17.76 -27.20
CA ARG A 167 -3.96 17.76 -28.22
C ARG A 167 -2.87 16.74 -27.90
N LEU A 168 -2.46 16.61 -26.63
CA LEU A 168 -1.47 15.62 -26.21
C LEU A 168 -2.00 14.18 -26.35
N LYS A 169 -3.26 13.94 -25.97
CA LYS A 169 -3.92 12.65 -26.14
C LYS A 169 -4.00 12.23 -27.61
N ASP A 170 -4.41 13.15 -28.48
CA ASP A 170 -4.54 12.90 -29.92
C ASP A 170 -3.18 12.70 -30.60
N LYS A 171 -2.12 13.38 -30.11
CA LYS A 171 -0.76 13.21 -30.62
C LYS A 171 -0.22 11.80 -30.37
N GLY A 172 -0.46 11.23 -29.20
CA GLY A 172 -0.19 9.83 -28.86
C GLY A 172 1.27 9.38 -28.74
N GLU A 173 2.22 10.02 -29.43
CA GLU A 173 3.64 9.63 -29.46
C GLU A 173 4.60 10.79 -29.76
N LYS A 174 5.92 10.56 -29.66
CA LYS A 174 6.98 11.51 -30.05
C LYS A 174 6.82 12.87 -29.37
N PHE A 175 6.60 12.82 -28.06
CA PHE A 175 6.40 14.01 -27.26
C PHE A 175 7.70 14.80 -27.13
N ALA A 176 7.56 16.12 -27.01
CA ALA A 176 8.68 17.01 -26.71
C ALA A 176 8.77 17.29 -25.21
N GLU A 177 9.96 17.61 -24.70
CA GLU A 177 10.18 17.92 -23.28
C GLU A 177 9.26 19.04 -22.78
N LYS A 178 9.04 20.08 -23.60
CA LYS A 178 8.11 21.18 -23.29
C LYS A 178 6.66 20.70 -23.09
N GLU A 179 6.25 19.65 -23.80
CA GLU A 179 4.90 19.08 -23.71
C GLU A 179 4.75 18.26 -22.43
N LYS A 180 5.78 17.51 -22.05
CA LYS A 180 5.85 16.83 -20.75
C LYS A 180 5.73 17.83 -19.60
N LEU A 181 6.51 18.91 -19.63
CA LEU A 181 6.46 19.94 -18.58
C LEU A 181 5.10 20.64 -18.52
N SER A 182 4.47 20.89 -19.67
CA SER A 182 3.12 21.48 -19.70
C SER A 182 2.07 20.54 -19.10
N LEU A 183 2.12 19.25 -19.45
CA LEU A 183 1.26 18.21 -18.85
C LEU A 183 1.39 18.17 -17.32
N LEU A 184 2.61 18.14 -16.79
CA LEU A 184 2.85 18.09 -15.35
C LEU A 184 2.37 19.37 -14.65
N LYS A 185 2.50 20.52 -15.30
CA LYS A 185 1.93 21.79 -14.80
C LYS A 185 0.39 21.75 -14.76
N LYS A 186 -0.26 21.12 -15.73
CA LYS A 186 -1.72 20.91 -15.71
C LYS A 186 -2.13 19.99 -14.57
N GLN A 187 -1.39 18.89 -14.33
CA GLN A 187 -1.62 18.04 -13.16
C GLN A 187 -1.50 18.84 -11.85
N GLU A 188 -0.47 19.68 -11.71
CA GLU A 188 -0.30 20.54 -10.54
C GLU A 188 -1.52 21.47 -10.32
N SER A 189 -2.06 22.04 -11.41
CA SER A 189 -3.28 22.87 -11.34
C SER A 189 -4.49 22.06 -10.84
N LEU A 190 -4.69 20.85 -11.37
CA LEU A 190 -5.79 19.96 -10.98
C LEU A 190 -5.69 19.54 -9.50
N ILE A 191 -4.48 19.32 -9.00
CA ILE A 191 -4.25 19.02 -7.58
C ILE A 191 -4.67 20.21 -6.72
N LYS A 192 -4.23 21.42 -7.09
CA LYS A 192 -4.51 22.66 -6.34
C LYS A 192 -5.98 23.03 -6.29
N GLU A 193 -6.76 22.71 -7.32
CA GLU A 193 -8.21 23.01 -7.33
C GLU A 193 -9.05 21.99 -6.55
N SER A 194 -8.50 20.84 -6.18
CA SER A 194 -9.27 19.74 -5.61
C SER A 194 -10.00 20.10 -4.31
N ILE A 195 -9.29 20.60 -3.28
CA ILE A 195 -9.90 21.03 -2.02
C ILE A 195 -10.87 22.21 -2.26
N PRO A 196 -10.48 23.31 -2.96
CA PRO A 196 -11.40 24.39 -3.30
C PRO A 196 -12.71 23.94 -3.95
N MET A 197 -12.65 22.99 -4.90
CA MET A 197 -13.82 22.45 -5.59
C MET A 197 -14.80 21.82 -4.60
N PHE A 198 -14.35 20.94 -3.70
CA PHE A 198 -15.25 20.31 -2.72
C PHE A 198 -15.79 21.30 -1.69
N LYS A 199 -15.01 22.33 -1.32
CA LYS A 199 -15.49 23.43 -0.46
C LYS A 199 -16.63 24.20 -1.13
N GLU A 200 -16.49 24.52 -2.40
CA GLU A 200 -17.52 25.21 -3.18
C GLU A 200 -18.78 24.36 -3.31
N LEU A 201 -18.64 23.06 -3.61
CA LEU A 201 -19.78 22.13 -3.68
C LEU A 201 -20.52 22.05 -2.35
N TYR A 202 -19.80 22.02 -1.23
CA TYR A 202 -20.39 22.00 0.10
C TYR A 202 -21.15 23.31 0.39
N ARG A 203 -20.52 24.47 0.15
CA ARG A 203 -21.14 25.79 0.35
C ARG A 203 -22.39 25.99 -0.51
N ASN A 204 -22.41 25.42 -1.71
CA ASN A 204 -23.56 25.45 -2.61
C ASN A 204 -24.65 24.43 -2.25
N GLY A 205 -24.49 23.67 -1.16
CA GLY A 205 -25.45 22.66 -0.69
C GLY A 205 -25.62 21.49 -1.66
N LYS A 206 -24.62 21.23 -2.51
CA LYS A 206 -24.59 20.09 -3.45
C LYS A 206 -24.08 18.83 -2.77
N VAL A 207 -23.18 18.97 -1.80
CA VAL A 207 -22.58 17.81 -1.13
C VAL A 207 -22.65 17.93 0.38
N GLU A 208 -22.79 16.79 1.03
CA GLU A 208 -22.38 16.60 2.42
C GLU A 208 -20.96 16.04 2.45
N ILE A 209 -20.13 16.54 3.37
CA ILE A 209 -18.81 16.00 3.64
C ILE A 209 -18.88 15.21 4.95
N SER A 210 -18.58 13.92 4.86
CA SER A 210 -18.44 13.01 6.01
C SER A 210 -16.98 12.57 6.18
N THR A 211 -16.65 11.93 7.30
CA THR A 211 -15.28 11.44 7.55
C THR A 211 -15.23 10.01 8.09
N SER A 212 -14.02 9.53 8.34
CA SER A 212 -13.66 8.24 8.95
C SER A 212 -12.67 8.50 10.09
N PRO A 213 -12.32 7.52 10.94
CA PRO A 213 -11.20 7.70 11.87
C PRO A 213 -9.90 7.95 11.11
N TYR A 214 -8.96 8.64 11.74
CA TYR A 214 -7.80 9.29 11.10
C TYR A 214 -7.08 8.47 10.03
N SER A 215 -6.63 7.28 10.40
CA SER A 215 -5.81 6.37 9.58
C SER A 215 -6.61 5.21 9.00
N HIS A 216 -7.94 5.31 9.04
CA HIS A 216 -8.84 4.26 8.59
C HIS A 216 -8.68 2.89 9.31
N PRO A 217 -8.59 2.82 10.65
CA PRO A 217 -8.50 1.56 11.37
C PRO A 217 -9.85 0.82 11.48
N ILE A 218 -9.80 -0.51 11.59
CA ILE A 218 -10.98 -1.32 11.97
C ILE A 218 -11.36 -1.00 13.43
N MET A 219 -12.30 -0.06 13.61
CA MET A 219 -12.61 0.55 14.90
C MET A 219 -12.85 -0.48 16.03
N PRO A 220 -13.63 -1.56 15.85
CA PRO A 220 -13.81 -2.57 16.89
C PRO A 220 -12.50 -3.26 17.31
N LEU A 221 -11.58 -3.51 16.38
CA LEU A 221 -10.31 -4.20 16.67
C LEU A 221 -9.31 -3.30 17.40
N ILE A 222 -9.35 -1.98 17.17
CA ILE A 222 -8.56 -1.01 17.96
C ILE A 222 -9.06 -0.95 19.40
N ILE A 223 -10.38 -0.99 19.63
CA ILE A 223 -10.91 -1.08 20.99
C ILE A 223 -10.40 -2.35 21.66
N ASN A 224 -10.63 -3.50 21.05
CA ASN A 224 -10.10 -4.78 21.50
C ASN A 224 -10.25 -5.85 20.41
N THR A 225 -9.15 -6.45 20.00
CA THR A 225 -9.11 -7.57 19.04
C THR A 225 -9.99 -8.76 19.43
N ASP A 226 -10.23 -9.01 20.72
CA ASP A 226 -11.12 -10.07 21.20
C ASP A 226 -12.60 -9.85 20.82
N ILE A 227 -13.00 -8.64 20.41
CA ILE A 227 -14.36 -8.37 19.92
C ILE A 227 -14.68 -9.23 18.68
N ALA A 228 -13.66 -9.63 17.91
CA ALA A 228 -13.83 -10.51 16.75
C ALA A 228 -14.50 -11.86 17.11
N LYS A 229 -14.33 -12.37 18.34
CA LYS A 229 -14.95 -13.63 18.80
C LYS A 229 -16.48 -13.66 18.64
N ARG A 230 -17.13 -12.49 18.50
CA ARG A 230 -18.59 -12.37 18.34
C ARG A 230 -19.08 -12.64 16.92
N CYS A 231 -18.24 -12.48 15.91
CA CYS A 231 -18.63 -12.57 14.50
C CYS A 231 -17.88 -13.66 13.72
N GLN A 232 -16.85 -14.26 14.30
CA GLN A 232 -16.05 -15.33 13.68
C GLN A 232 -15.45 -16.29 14.72
N ASN A 233 -14.99 -17.44 14.23
CA ASN A 233 -14.31 -18.48 15.01
C ASN A 233 -12.95 -18.81 14.39
N THR A 234 -12.01 -17.87 14.47
CA THR A 234 -10.62 -18.02 14.00
C THR A 234 -9.64 -17.77 15.15
N PRO A 235 -8.38 -18.22 15.06
CA PRO A 235 -7.33 -17.86 16.01
C PRO A 235 -7.15 -16.34 16.10
N LEU A 236 -7.01 -15.82 17.32
CA LEU A 236 -6.84 -14.38 17.58
C LEU A 236 -5.47 -14.10 18.22
N PRO A 237 -4.95 -12.87 18.11
CA PRO A 237 -3.66 -12.53 18.70
C PRO A 237 -3.73 -12.69 20.22
N SER A 238 -2.69 -13.32 20.78
CA SER A 238 -2.53 -13.50 22.22
C SER A 238 -1.15 -12.99 22.63
N PRO A 239 -1.08 -12.02 23.57
CA PRO A 239 -2.19 -11.28 24.18
C PRO A 239 -2.96 -10.39 23.18
N PRO A 240 -4.23 -10.02 23.46
CA PRO A 240 -5.01 -9.17 22.58
C PRO A 240 -4.43 -7.74 22.50
N PHE A 241 -4.58 -7.10 21.34
CA PHE A 241 -4.40 -5.66 21.18
C PHE A 241 -5.66 -4.91 21.65
N SER A 242 -5.49 -3.82 22.40
CA SER A 242 -6.58 -2.99 22.93
C SER A 242 -6.10 -1.58 23.27
N ARG A 243 -6.60 -0.58 22.53
CA ARG A 243 -6.29 0.86 22.65
C ARG A 243 -7.53 1.73 22.34
N PRO A 244 -8.62 1.65 23.13
CA PRO A 244 -9.79 2.50 22.91
C PRO A 244 -9.47 4.02 22.95
N GLU A 245 -8.42 4.42 23.65
CA GLU A 245 -7.88 5.78 23.69
C GLU A 245 -7.39 6.26 22.32
N ASP A 246 -6.73 5.39 21.55
CA ASP A 246 -6.20 5.71 20.23
C ASP A 246 -7.38 5.92 19.27
N LEU A 247 -8.38 5.03 19.28
CA LEU A 247 -9.60 5.21 18.48
C LEU A 247 -10.32 6.53 18.81
N ASN A 248 -10.46 6.86 20.10
CA ASN A 248 -11.09 8.12 20.50
C ASN A 248 -10.31 9.34 19.96
N LEU A 249 -8.98 9.28 19.96
CA LEU A 249 -8.13 10.35 19.43
C LEU A 249 -8.22 10.42 17.90
N GLN A 250 -8.20 9.27 17.21
CA GLN A 250 -8.34 9.18 15.76
C GLN A 250 -9.68 9.75 15.26
N LEU A 251 -10.79 9.49 15.98
CA LEU A 251 -12.10 10.07 15.64
C LEU A 251 -12.12 11.59 15.86
N LYS A 252 -11.59 12.05 16.99
CA LYS A 252 -11.55 13.48 17.35
C LYS A 252 -10.70 14.27 16.35
N GLU A 253 -9.43 13.91 16.22
CA GLU A 253 -8.49 14.63 15.36
C GLU A 253 -8.86 14.47 13.89
N GLY A 254 -9.43 13.33 13.49
CA GLY A 254 -9.89 13.10 12.13
C GLY A 254 -11.02 14.05 11.75
N LYS A 255 -12.04 14.16 12.62
CA LYS A 255 -13.15 15.10 12.45
C LYS A 255 -12.66 16.54 12.40
N GLU A 256 -11.87 16.97 13.39
CA GLU A 256 -11.33 18.33 13.46
C GLU A 256 -10.45 18.70 12.24
N PHE A 257 -9.71 17.72 11.71
CA PHE A 257 -8.88 17.91 10.52
C PHE A 257 -9.72 18.13 9.27
N ILE A 258 -10.75 17.31 9.03
CA ILE A 258 -11.64 17.44 7.86
C ILE A 258 -12.47 18.73 7.94
N GLU A 259 -13.04 19.05 9.11
CA GLU A 259 -13.82 20.28 9.32
C GLU A 259 -12.97 21.52 9.02
N ARG A 260 -11.72 21.55 9.49
CA ARG A 260 -10.80 22.66 9.21
C ARG A 260 -10.42 22.75 7.74
N THR A 261 -10.08 21.63 7.11
CA THR A 261 -9.58 21.62 5.72
C THR A 261 -10.66 22.02 4.72
N PHE A 262 -11.88 21.50 4.89
CA PHE A 262 -13.01 21.80 3.99
C PHE A 262 -13.93 22.92 4.48
N GLU A 263 -13.65 23.52 5.65
CA GLU A 263 -14.50 24.56 6.26
C GLU A 263 -15.98 24.15 6.32
N THR A 264 -16.20 22.97 6.88
CA THR A 264 -17.49 22.26 6.90
C THR A 264 -17.82 21.78 8.31
N GLU A 265 -19.09 21.44 8.57
CA GLU A 265 -19.50 20.73 9.79
C GLU A 265 -19.67 19.24 9.45
N VAL A 266 -18.87 18.37 10.08
CA VAL A 266 -18.91 16.94 9.78
C VAL A 266 -19.93 16.24 10.69
N SER A 267 -21.07 15.85 10.09
CA SER A 267 -22.15 15.14 10.77
C SER A 267 -22.08 13.62 10.62
N GLY A 268 -21.45 13.14 9.54
CA GLY A 268 -21.41 11.73 9.16
C GLY A 268 -20.10 11.02 9.46
N LEU A 269 -20.21 9.76 9.85
CA LEU A 269 -19.08 8.83 10.01
C LEU A 269 -19.26 7.61 9.10
N TRP A 270 -18.24 7.31 8.30
CA TRP A 270 -18.02 5.99 7.74
C TRP A 270 -17.04 5.26 8.67
N PRO A 271 -17.48 4.27 9.46
CA PRO A 271 -16.57 3.33 10.08
C PRO A 271 -15.79 2.61 8.98
N SER A 272 -14.47 2.52 9.10
CA SER A 272 -13.63 1.84 8.12
C SER A 272 -14.19 0.46 7.80
N GLU A 273 -14.36 0.16 6.51
CA GLU A 273 -14.91 -1.11 6.02
C GLU A 273 -16.33 -1.42 6.53
N GLY A 274 -17.10 -0.38 6.89
CA GLY A 274 -18.38 -0.54 7.57
C GLY A 274 -18.29 -1.33 8.87
N ALA A 275 -17.11 -1.40 9.50
CA ALA A 275 -16.83 -2.24 10.66
C ALA A 275 -17.43 -1.67 11.94
N VAL A 276 -18.32 -2.44 12.57
CA VAL A 276 -19.11 -1.99 13.72
C VAL A 276 -19.18 -3.01 14.85
N SER A 277 -19.43 -2.49 16.05
CA SER A 277 -19.74 -3.22 17.28
C SER A 277 -20.56 -2.31 18.20
N CYS A 278 -21.09 -2.80 19.32
CA CYS A 278 -21.80 -1.92 20.26
C CYS A 278 -20.84 -0.92 20.94
N GLU A 279 -19.58 -1.31 21.10
CA GLU A 279 -18.53 -0.56 21.81
C GLU A 279 -18.15 0.74 21.11
N ILE A 280 -18.35 0.86 19.79
CA ILE A 280 -18.02 2.10 19.08
C ILE A 280 -19.08 3.18 19.29
N VAL A 281 -20.33 2.83 19.61
CA VAL A 281 -21.46 3.78 19.65
C VAL A 281 -21.26 4.91 20.68
N PRO A 282 -20.76 4.66 21.91
CA PRO A 282 -20.43 5.73 22.85
C PRO A 282 -19.34 6.67 22.34
N LEU A 283 -18.33 6.16 21.63
CA LEU A 283 -17.25 6.98 21.06
C LEU A 283 -17.78 7.87 19.93
N ILE A 284 -18.60 7.32 19.04
CA ILE A 284 -19.27 8.05 17.97
C ILE A 284 -20.13 9.19 18.54
N THR A 285 -20.96 8.87 19.54
CA THR A 285 -21.86 9.85 20.19
C THR A 285 -21.05 10.96 20.88
N LYS A 286 -19.95 10.60 21.56
CA LYS A 286 -19.07 11.55 22.25
C LYS A 286 -18.44 12.58 21.30
N GLN A 287 -18.08 12.18 20.08
CA GLN A 287 -17.52 13.08 19.07
C GLN A 287 -18.59 13.88 18.29
N GLY A 288 -19.87 13.70 18.63
CA GLY A 288 -20.98 14.48 18.06
C GLY A 288 -21.32 14.12 16.61
N PHE A 289 -21.04 12.89 16.17
CA PHE A 289 -21.58 12.41 14.90
C PHE A 289 -23.09 12.20 15.01
N ARG A 290 -23.83 12.58 13.96
CA ARG A 290 -25.30 12.48 13.88
C ARG A 290 -25.75 11.20 13.19
N TRP A 291 -24.91 10.63 12.33
CA TRP A 291 -25.15 9.34 11.70
C TRP A 291 -23.84 8.58 11.45
N PHE A 292 -23.93 7.26 11.40
CA PHE A 292 -22.88 6.40 10.84
C PHE A 292 -23.48 5.32 9.93
N ALA A 293 -22.66 4.71 9.08
CA ALA A 293 -23.11 3.71 8.11
C ALA A 293 -22.47 2.34 8.32
N THR A 294 -23.14 1.29 7.87
CA THR A 294 -22.63 -0.09 7.75
C THR A 294 -23.44 -0.85 6.69
N ASP A 295 -23.28 -2.17 6.58
CA ASP A 295 -23.89 -3.00 5.53
C ASP A 295 -25.22 -3.66 5.94
N GLU A 296 -26.07 -3.96 4.96
CA GLU A 296 -27.34 -4.66 5.18
C GLU A 296 -27.18 -5.99 5.93
N ILE A 297 -26.05 -6.69 5.77
CA ILE A 297 -25.78 -7.93 6.53
C ILE A 297 -25.76 -7.69 8.05
N ILE A 298 -25.29 -6.53 8.49
CA ILE A 298 -25.28 -6.14 9.90
C ILE A 298 -26.69 -5.85 10.37
N LEU A 299 -27.54 -5.20 9.56
CA LEU A 299 -28.95 -5.00 9.89
C LEU A 299 -29.67 -6.34 10.10
N TYR A 300 -29.52 -7.27 9.16
CA TYR A 300 -30.17 -8.58 9.22
C TYR A 300 -29.71 -9.38 10.44
N LYS A 301 -28.41 -9.35 10.76
CA LYS A 301 -27.86 -9.96 11.99
C LYS A 301 -28.40 -9.28 13.26
N SER A 302 -28.52 -7.95 13.26
CA SER A 302 -28.97 -7.17 14.42
C SER A 302 -30.44 -7.42 14.76
N LYS A 303 -31.31 -7.40 13.75
CA LYS A 303 -32.76 -7.56 13.94
C LYS A 303 -33.25 -9.00 13.84
N LYS A 304 -32.41 -9.94 13.41
CA LYS A 304 -32.81 -11.33 13.07
C LYS A 304 -33.96 -11.37 12.07
N ILE A 305 -33.93 -10.46 11.09
CA ILE A 305 -34.95 -10.31 10.03
C ILE A 305 -34.34 -10.66 8.67
N THR A 306 -35.22 -10.99 7.72
CA THR A 306 -34.85 -11.33 6.34
C THR A 306 -35.59 -10.49 5.28
N LYS A 307 -36.44 -9.55 5.69
CA LYS A 307 -37.26 -8.78 4.75
C LYS A 307 -36.50 -7.57 4.24
N ARG A 308 -36.23 -7.54 2.93
CA ARG A 308 -35.50 -6.45 2.28
C ARG A 308 -36.15 -5.06 2.45
N ARG A 309 -37.48 -4.99 2.62
CA ARG A 309 -38.19 -3.71 2.87
C ARG A 309 -37.70 -2.98 4.13
N ASP A 310 -37.17 -3.71 5.11
CA ASP A 310 -36.69 -3.15 6.37
C ASP A 310 -35.34 -2.43 6.19
N LEU A 311 -34.68 -2.62 5.04
CA LEU A 311 -33.47 -1.89 4.65
C LEU A 311 -33.77 -0.44 4.27
N TYR A 312 -34.95 -0.17 3.71
CA TYR A 312 -35.25 1.11 3.06
C TYR A 312 -35.76 2.19 4.03
N LYS A 313 -35.18 2.22 5.23
CA LYS A 313 -35.43 3.22 6.27
C LYS A 313 -34.17 3.41 7.11
N PRO A 314 -33.96 4.59 7.71
CA PRO A 314 -32.90 4.78 8.67
C PRO A 314 -33.26 4.16 10.03
N TYR A 315 -32.25 3.86 10.82
CA TYR A 315 -32.40 3.35 12.18
C TYR A 315 -31.70 4.27 13.18
N ARG A 316 -31.97 4.11 14.47
CA ARG A 316 -31.35 4.89 15.54
C ARG A 316 -30.88 4.00 16.67
N LEU A 317 -29.60 4.14 17.02
CA LEU A 317 -28.97 3.52 18.20
C LEU A 317 -28.74 4.61 19.24
N GLY A 318 -29.57 4.66 20.28
CA GLY A 318 -29.53 5.73 21.28
C GLY A 318 -29.81 7.10 20.64
N LYS A 319 -28.77 7.94 20.49
CA LYS A 319 -28.89 9.31 19.96
C LYS A 319 -28.35 9.48 18.54
N VAL A 320 -27.76 8.45 17.95
CA VAL A 320 -27.13 8.51 16.63
C VAL A 320 -27.91 7.66 15.63
N ASN A 321 -28.08 8.16 14.41
CA ASN A 321 -28.69 7.39 13.34
C ASN A 321 -27.68 6.36 12.80
N VAL A 322 -28.17 5.19 12.43
CA VAL A 322 -27.41 4.18 11.69
C VAL A 322 -28.12 3.92 10.36
N ILE A 323 -27.36 4.01 9.28
CA ILE A 323 -27.84 3.73 7.93
C ILE A 323 -27.19 2.46 7.41
N PHE A 324 -27.90 1.73 6.56
CA PHE A 324 -27.47 0.44 6.05
C PHE A 324 -27.38 0.49 4.52
N ARG A 325 -26.22 0.11 3.99
CA ARG A 325 -25.90 0.01 2.57
C ARG A 325 -26.83 -1.00 1.89
N ASP A 326 -27.41 -0.64 0.75
CA ASP A 326 -27.91 -1.62 -0.21
C ASP A 326 -26.71 -2.25 -0.93
N HIS A 327 -26.30 -3.42 -0.42
CA HIS A 327 -25.13 -4.15 -0.90
C HIS A 327 -25.27 -4.49 -2.37
N VAL A 328 -26.44 -5.02 -2.77
CA VAL A 328 -26.69 -5.45 -4.16
C VAL A 328 -26.51 -4.31 -5.16
N LEU A 329 -27.17 -3.16 -4.95
CA LEU A 329 -27.05 -2.03 -5.89
C LEU A 329 -25.65 -1.41 -5.86
N SER A 330 -25.02 -1.36 -4.70
CA SER A 330 -23.66 -0.84 -4.56
C SER A 330 -22.65 -1.74 -5.29
N ASP A 331 -22.74 -3.06 -5.14
CA ASP A 331 -21.86 -4.03 -5.80
C ASP A 331 -22.10 -4.15 -7.30
N LEU A 332 -23.35 -3.95 -7.75
CA LEU A 332 -23.63 -3.87 -9.18
C LEU A 332 -22.86 -2.73 -9.84
N ILE A 333 -22.79 -1.56 -9.20
CA ILE A 333 -21.94 -0.43 -9.65
C ILE A 333 -20.46 -0.78 -9.54
N GLY A 334 -20.03 -1.32 -8.40
CA GLY A 334 -18.62 -1.61 -8.13
C GLY A 334 -18.00 -2.64 -9.08
N PHE A 335 -18.74 -3.72 -9.38
CA PHE A 335 -18.15 -4.94 -9.93
C PHE A 335 -18.85 -5.51 -11.16
N THR A 336 -20.14 -5.22 -11.37
CA THR A 336 -20.91 -5.89 -12.45
C THR A 336 -21.08 -5.02 -13.68
N TYR A 337 -21.56 -3.80 -13.50
CA TYR A 337 -22.01 -2.92 -14.60
C TYR A 337 -20.88 -2.45 -15.51
N SER A 338 -19.62 -2.49 -15.07
CA SER A 338 -18.45 -2.20 -15.91
C SER A 338 -18.29 -3.16 -17.10
N SER A 339 -18.87 -4.36 -16.99
CA SER A 339 -18.87 -5.40 -18.04
C SER A 339 -20.05 -5.30 -19.01
N MET A 340 -21.05 -4.46 -18.71
CA MET A 340 -22.27 -4.29 -19.50
C MET A 340 -22.17 -3.10 -20.45
N LYS A 341 -23.08 -3.04 -21.42
CA LYS A 341 -23.29 -1.79 -22.17
C LYS A 341 -23.88 -0.73 -21.24
N THR A 342 -23.39 0.50 -21.34
CA THR A 342 -23.79 1.61 -20.45
C THR A 342 -25.31 1.77 -20.36
N GLU A 343 -26.02 1.75 -21.49
CA GLU A 343 -27.49 1.90 -21.52
C GLU A 343 -28.22 0.75 -20.80
N GLU A 344 -27.76 -0.50 -20.98
CA GLU A 344 -28.33 -1.68 -20.34
C GLU A 344 -28.12 -1.63 -18.82
N ALA A 345 -26.92 -1.24 -18.37
CA ALA A 345 -26.59 -1.08 -16.96
C ALA A 345 -27.44 0.02 -16.28
N VAL A 346 -27.60 1.18 -16.94
CA VAL A 346 -28.46 2.27 -16.45
C VAL A 346 -29.92 1.82 -16.37
N ASN A 347 -30.41 1.10 -17.38
CA ASN A 347 -31.79 0.61 -17.41
C ASN A 347 -32.08 -0.43 -16.31
N ASP A 348 -31.15 -1.36 -16.06
CA ASP A 348 -31.26 -2.32 -14.95
C ASP A 348 -31.25 -1.60 -13.60
N PHE A 349 -30.32 -0.67 -13.39
CA PHE A 349 -30.25 0.14 -12.17
C PHE A 349 -31.56 0.88 -11.90
N MET A 350 -32.06 1.63 -12.89
CA MET A 350 -33.32 2.38 -12.77
C MET A 350 -34.52 1.47 -12.52
N SER A 351 -34.54 0.27 -13.12
CA SER A 351 -35.65 -0.67 -12.92
C SER A 351 -35.68 -1.24 -11.50
N ARG A 352 -34.52 -1.52 -10.90
CA ARG A 352 -34.41 -1.93 -9.50
C ARG A 352 -34.84 -0.81 -8.55
N VAL A 353 -34.40 0.42 -8.82
CA VAL A 353 -34.80 1.59 -8.03
C VAL A 353 -36.31 1.82 -8.09
N ARG A 354 -36.92 1.75 -9.28
CA ARG A 354 -38.40 1.83 -9.43
C ARG A 354 -39.10 0.72 -8.66
N TYR A 355 -38.60 -0.51 -8.75
CA TYR A 355 -39.15 -1.63 -7.98
C TYR A 355 -39.12 -1.36 -6.47
N ILE A 356 -38.03 -0.78 -5.95
CA ILE A 356 -37.94 -0.40 -4.53
C ILE A 356 -39.01 0.65 -4.21
N ARG A 357 -39.07 1.76 -4.96
CA ARG A 357 -40.05 2.83 -4.79
C ARG A 357 -41.49 2.28 -4.78
N ASP A 358 -41.84 1.45 -5.77
CA ASP A 358 -43.20 0.95 -5.97
C ASP A 358 -43.67 -0.01 -4.87
N ASN A 359 -42.73 -0.58 -4.10
CA ASN A 359 -43.01 -1.48 -2.98
C ASN A 359 -42.92 -0.80 -1.60
N LEU A 360 -42.75 0.53 -1.55
CA LEU A 360 -42.75 1.30 -0.30
C LEU A 360 -44.18 1.58 0.20
N SER A 361 -44.45 1.27 1.47
CA SER A 361 -45.72 1.62 2.13
C SER A 361 -45.77 3.06 2.66
N GLU A 362 -44.61 3.67 2.90
CA GLU A 362 -44.40 5.03 3.41
C GLU A 362 -43.12 5.58 2.78
N ASP A 363 -42.78 6.84 3.04
CA ASP A 363 -41.53 7.40 2.54
C ASP A 363 -40.33 6.60 3.04
N GLY A 364 -39.37 6.33 2.15
CA GLY A 364 -38.24 5.44 2.42
C GLY A 364 -36.91 6.02 1.98
N THR A 365 -35.83 5.40 2.41
CA THR A 365 -34.45 5.77 2.06
C THR A 365 -33.75 4.64 1.33
N LEU A 366 -32.88 4.94 0.37
CA LEU A 366 -31.98 4.00 -0.26
C LEU A 366 -30.55 4.53 -0.19
N PHE A 367 -29.69 3.84 0.54
CA PHE A 367 -28.29 4.21 0.70
C PHE A 367 -27.42 3.34 -0.22
N ILE A 368 -26.76 3.97 -1.19
CA ILE A 368 -25.80 3.34 -2.10
C ILE A 368 -24.42 3.80 -1.67
N ILE A 369 -23.60 2.88 -1.18
CA ILE A 369 -22.35 3.19 -0.50
C ILE A 369 -21.23 2.34 -1.08
N LEU A 370 -20.16 2.95 -1.58
CA LEU A 370 -19.03 2.24 -2.17
C LEU A 370 -17.81 3.16 -2.30
N ASP A 371 -16.65 2.54 -2.54
CA ASP A 371 -15.41 3.26 -2.81
C ASP A 371 -15.51 4.12 -4.07
N GLY A 372 -14.85 5.27 -4.01
CA GLY A 372 -14.88 6.27 -5.06
C GLY A 372 -13.85 6.07 -6.16
N GLU A 373 -12.84 5.21 -5.98
CA GLU A 373 -11.76 5.04 -6.96
C GLU A 373 -11.81 3.74 -7.76
N ASN A 374 -12.36 2.66 -7.20
CA ASN A 374 -12.11 1.30 -7.68
C ASN A 374 -12.84 0.97 -8.99
N ALA A 375 -14.09 1.40 -9.15
CA ALA A 375 -14.93 0.96 -10.27
C ALA A 375 -14.47 1.55 -11.63
N TRP A 376 -14.06 2.82 -11.63
CA TRP A 376 -14.08 3.65 -12.83
C TRP A 376 -13.08 3.25 -13.91
N GLU A 377 -11.94 2.67 -13.53
CA GLU A 377 -10.93 2.23 -14.50
C GLU A 377 -11.41 1.10 -15.42
N PHE A 378 -12.42 0.35 -14.99
CA PHE A 378 -13.01 -0.75 -15.74
C PHE A 378 -14.11 -0.29 -16.71
N TYR A 379 -14.74 0.86 -16.42
CA TYR A 379 -15.80 1.41 -17.26
C TYR A 379 -15.26 2.07 -18.53
N PRO A 380 -15.99 2.00 -19.65
CA PRO A 380 -15.76 2.87 -20.80
C PRO A 380 -15.79 4.34 -20.38
N GLY A 381 -14.81 5.13 -20.86
CA GLY A 381 -14.75 6.57 -20.58
C GLY A 381 -14.62 6.91 -19.09
N SER A 382 -14.03 6.03 -18.28
CA SER A 382 -13.92 6.18 -16.83
C SER A 382 -15.27 6.33 -16.10
N GLY A 383 -16.34 5.75 -16.65
CA GLY A 383 -17.67 5.75 -15.99
C GLY A 383 -18.45 7.07 -16.08
N ILE A 384 -17.92 8.10 -16.76
CA ILE A 384 -18.57 9.41 -16.92
C ILE A 384 -20.00 9.27 -17.46
N ASP A 385 -20.15 8.58 -18.59
CA ASP A 385 -21.44 8.49 -19.26
C ASP A 385 -22.45 7.67 -18.43
N PHE A 386 -21.97 6.65 -17.70
CA PHE A 386 -22.78 5.86 -16.78
C PHE A 386 -23.32 6.70 -15.62
N LEU A 387 -22.44 7.39 -14.89
CA LEU A 387 -22.81 8.21 -13.74
C LEU A 387 -23.71 9.39 -14.15
N SER A 388 -23.36 10.12 -15.22
CA SER A 388 -24.19 11.20 -15.75
C SER A 388 -25.60 10.71 -16.08
N ASN A 389 -25.74 9.55 -16.72
CA ASN A 389 -27.04 9.02 -17.08
C ASN A 389 -27.86 8.56 -15.86
N ILE A 390 -27.24 7.94 -14.85
CA ILE A 390 -27.91 7.63 -13.58
C ILE A 390 -28.43 8.90 -12.92
N TYR A 391 -27.58 9.92 -12.75
CA TYR A 391 -27.96 11.17 -12.11
C TYR A 391 -29.12 11.87 -12.83
N ARG A 392 -29.04 12.00 -14.16
CA ARG A 392 -30.11 12.60 -14.96
C ARG A 392 -31.42 11.82 -14.89
N ASN A 393 -31.35 10.49 -14.93
CA ASN A 393 -32.55 9.65 -14.93
C ASN A 393 -33.23 9.64 -13.56
N LEU A 394 -32.46 9.54 -12.47
CA LEU A 394 -32.99 9.65 -11.11
C LEU A 394 -33.64 11.00 -10.85
N LYS A 395 -33.04 12.10 -11.31
CA LYS A 395 -33.60 13.46 -11.14
C LYS A 395 -34.92 13.67 -11.88
N LYS A 396 -35.17 12.94 -12.96
CA LYS A 396 -36.41 13.01 -13.76
C LYS A 396 -37.50 12.06 -13.29
N GLU A 397 -37.16 11.07 -12.47
CA GLU A 397 -38.07 10.01 -12.07
C GLU A 397 -39.02 10.50 -10.97
N GLU A 398 -40.33 10.39 -11.19
CA GLU A 398 -41.34 10.82 -10.22
C GLU A 398 -41.31 9.92 -8.97
N GLY A 399 -41.49 10.55 -7.80
CA GLY A 399 -41.44 9.85 -6.51
C GLY A 399 -40.03 9.50 -6.04
N ILE A 400 -38.99 9.97 -6.73
CA ILE A 400 -37.59 9.82 -6.33
C ILE A 400 -36.97 11.19 -6.06
N GLU A 401 -36.14 11.28 -5.03
CA GLU A 401 -35.34 12.47 -4.77
C GLU A 401 -33.91 12.10 -4.39
N LEU A 402 -32.93 12.70 -5.06
CA LEU A 402 -31.52 12.60 -4.68
C LEU A 402 -31.23 13.54 -3.50
N THR A 403 -30.62 12.97 -2.47
CA THR A 403 -30.37 13.65 -1.18
C THR A 403 -28.99 13.30 -0.65
N THR A 404 -28.39 14.21 0.11
CA THR A 404 -27.29 13.86 1.03
C THR A 404 -27.79 12.89 2.10
N VAL A 405 -26.88 12.20 2.80
CA VAL A 405 -27.28 11.26 3.86
C VAL A 405 -28.01 11.99 4.98
N LEU A 406 -27.50 13.14 5.42
CA LEU A 406 -28.10 13.95 6.48
C LEU A 406 -29.51 14.41 6.10
N GLU A 407 -29.73 14.82 4.85
CA GLU A 407 -31.05 15.16 4.34
C GLU A 407 -31.98 13.93 4.37
N ALA A 408 -31.53 12.77 3.90
CA ALA A 408 -32.35 11.54 3.89
C ALA A 408 -32.80 11.13 5.30
N VAL A 409 -31.89 11.11 6.28
CA VAL A 409 -32.22 10.76 7.68
C VAL A 409 -33.09 11.82 8.37
N SER A 410 -33.12 13.05 7.86
CA SER A 410 -34.01 14.11 8.36
C SER A 410 -35.45 14.01 7.81
N LYS A 411 -35.62 13.41 6.62
CA LYS A 411 -36.91 13.30 5.93
C LYS A 411 -37.68 12.05 6.30
N VAL A 412 -36.98 10.95 6.59
CA VAL A 412 -37.60 9.68 6.99
C VAL A 412 -37.33 9.42 8.47
N LYS A 413 -38.40 9.15 9.23
CA LYS A 413 -38.27 8.88 10.66
C LYS A 413 -37.46 7.60 10.89
N SER A 414 -36.43 7.71 11.72
CA SER A 414 -35.61 6.55 12.08
C SER A 414 -36.34 5.62 13.04
N GLU A 415 -36.21 4.31 12.81
CA GLU A 415 -36.71 3.26 13.70
C GLU A 415 -35.69 2.95 14.80
N GLU A 416 -36.13 2.71 16.03
CA GLU A 416 -35.20 2.39 17.11
C GLU A 416 -34.60 1.00 16.93
N LEU A 417 -33.30 0.91 17.18
CA LEU A 417 -32.54 -0.34 17.20
C LEU A 417 -31.92 -0.47 18.59
N GLU A 418 -32.16 -1.60 19.27
CA GLU A 418 -31.65 -1.82 20.63
C GLU A 418 -30.15 -2.10 20.66
N THR A 419 -29.67 -2.88 19.69
CA THR A 419 -28.29 -3.35 19.58
C THR A 419 -27.87 -3.46 18.13
N ILE A 420 -26.57 -3.36 17.87
CA ILE A 420 -25.98 -3.64 16.57
C ILE A 420 -25.13 -4.90 16.62
N ALA A 421 -25.26 -5.75 15.61
CA ALA A 421 -24.41 -6.90 15.42
C ALA A 421 -22.96 -6.46 15.17
N THR A 422 -22.01 -7.30 15.58
CA THR A 422 -20.59 -7.08 15.33
C THR A 422 -20.22 -7.63 13.96
N GLY A 423 -19.46 -6.87 13.17
CA GLY A 423 -19.00 -7.29 11.84
C GLY A 423 -18.68 -6.11 10.93
N SER A 424 -18.27 -6.39 9.70
CA SER A 424 -17.97 -5.41 8.65
C SER A 424 -18.93 -5.52 7.47
N TRP A 425 -18.73 -4.70 6.45
CA TRP A 425 -19.44 -4.86 5.18
C TRP A 425 -19.05 -6.10 4.37
N ILE A 426 -17.93 -6.75 4.71
CA ILE A 426 -17.47 -7.98 4.06
C ILE A 426 -17.87 -9.16 4.93
N GLU A 427 -18.78 -9.98 4.40
CA GLU A 427 -19.33 -11.18 5.04
C GLU A 427 -19.94 -10.97 6.46
N GLY A 428 -20.04 -9.73 6.94
CA GLY A 428 -20.46 -9.40 8.29
C GLY A 428 -19.52 -9.97 9.37
N ASN A 429 -18.22 -10.09 9.09
CA ASN A 429 -17.19 -10.55 10.04
C ASN A 429 -15.90 -9.69 9.89
N PHE A 430 -14.81 -10.05 10.57
CA PHE A 430 -13.51 -9.36 10.49
C PHE A 430 -12.38 -10.23 9.92
N ARG A 431 -12.69 -11.36 9.27
CA ARG A 431 -11.70 -12.37 8.85
C ARG A 431 -10.63 -11.83 7.91
N VAL A 432 -10.95 -10.79 7.14
CA VAL A 432 -10.00 -10.11 6.25
C VAL A 432 -8.89 -9.40 7.03
N TRP A 433 -9.13 -8.95 8.27
CA TRP A 433 -8.16 -8.16 9.02
C TRP A 433 -7.59 -8.87 10.25
N ILE A 434 -8.16 -10.01 10.64
CA ILE A 434 -7.74 -10.78 11.81
C ILE A 434 -8.20 -12.23 11.71
N GLY A 435 -7.32 -13.17 12.03
CA GLY A 435 -7.67 -14.59 12.06
C GLY A 435 -6.58 -15.47 11.50
N GLU A 436 -5.98 -15.06 10.39
CA GLU A 436 -4.91 -15.79 9.75
C GLU A 436 -3.58 -15.55 10.48
N GLU A 437 -2.59 -16.38 10.20
CA GLU A 437 -1.34 -16.32 10.94
C GLU A 437 -0.57 -15.02 10.68
N GLU A 438 -0.55 -14.55 9.44
CA GLU A 438 0.08 -13.29 9.05
C GLU A 438 -0.58 -12.09 9.73
N ASP A 439 -1.92 -12.03 9.74
CA ASP A 439 -2.68 -11.01 10.45
C ASP A 439 -2.30 -10.99 11.93
N ASN A 440 -2.25 -12.17 12.55
CA ASN A 440 -1.95 -12.31 13.96
C ASN A 440 -0.50 -11.94 14.29
N ILE A 441 0.45 -12.12 13.36
CA ILE A 441 1.82 -11.61 13.49
C ILE A 441 1.83 -10.07 13.38
N SER A 442 1.11 -9.51 12.40
CA SER A 442 0.93 -8.06 12.26
C SER A 442 0.39 -7.44 13.55
N TRP A 443 -0.69 -7.98 14.12
CA TRP A 443 -1.25 -7.50 15.40
C TRP A 443 -0.27 -7.62 16.57
N LYS A 444 0.56 -8.66 16.61
CA LYS A 444 1.62 -8.79 17.64
C LYS A 444 2.71 -7.72 17.47
N TYR A 445 3.08 -7.42 16.23
CA TYR A 445 4.06 -6.37 15.93
C TYR A 445 3.50 -5.00 16.34
N LEU A 446 2.28 -4.67 15.92
CA LEU A 446 1.60 -3.43 16.32
C LEU A 446 1.50 -3.33 17.85
N LYS A 447 1.11 -4.40 18.53
CA LYS A 447 1.02 -4.41 19.99
C LYS A 447 2.37 -4.09 20.65
N HIS A 448 3.44 -4.76 20.24
CA HIS A 448 4.77 -4.54 20.80
C HIS A 448 5.18 -3.08 20.61
N VAL A 449 5.05 -2.56 19.38
CA VAL A 449 5.44 -1.18 19.07
C VAL A 449 4.59 -0.16 19.82
N ARG A 450 3.31 -0.42 20.01
CA ARG A 450 2.42 0.46 20.75
C ARG A 450 2.66 0.41 22.26
N ASP A 451 3.06 -0.74 22.80
CA ASP A 451 3.49 -0.88 24.20
C ASP A 451 4.77 -0.06 24.44
N ASP A 452 5.77 -0.17 23.56
CA ASP A 452 6.99 0.65 23.62
C ASP A 452 6.70 2.15 23.47
N PHE A 453 5.78 2.51 22.56
CA PHE A 453 5.33 3.89 22.37
C PHE A 453 4.70 4.48 23.65
N GLU A 454 4.13 3.66 24.55
CA GLU A 454 3.58 4.15 25.82
C GLU A 454 4.66 4.65 26.77
N GLU A 455 5.87 4.09 26.70
CA GLU A 455 7.02 4.50 27.52
C GLU A 455 7.71 5.77 27.00
N PHE A 456 7.32 6.28 25.83
CA PHE A 456 7.89 7.49 25.26
C PHE A 456 7.43 8.75 26.03
N THR A 457 8.30 9.76 26.07
CA THR A 457 7.95 11.08 26.60
C THR A 457 6.82 11.71 25.78
N GLN A 458 6.11 12.67 26.36
CA GLN A 458 5.00 13.35 25.65
C GLN A 458 5.45 14.03 24.34
N GLU A 459 6.68 14.55 24.29
CA GLU A 459 7.23 15.16 23.08
C GLU A 459 7.57 14.11 22.01
N GLU A 460 8.15 12.97 22.41
CA GLU A 460 8.41 11.85 21.50
C GLU A 460 7.11 11.24 20.97
N LYS A 461 6.09 11.08 21.83
CA LYS A 461 4.74 10.65 21.44
C LYS A 461 4.15 11.60 20.41
N LYS A 462 4.24 12.91 20.63
CA LYS A 462 3.72 13.93 19.71
C LYS A 462 4.38 13.83 18.33
N LYS A 463 5.70 13.64 18.26
CA LYS A 463 6.45 13.51 17.00
C LYS A 463 6.11 12.24 16.23
N ALA A 464 6.00 11.11 16.94
CA ALA A 464 5.76 9.79 16.32
C ALA A 464 4.26 9.43 16.19
N LYS A 465 3.33 10.25 16.70
CA LYS A 465 1.88 9.96 16.68
C LYS A 465 1.34 9.62 15.30
N LYS A 466 1.80 10.33 14.25
CA LYS A 466 1.35 10.07 12.88
C LYS A 466 1.77 8.70 12.36
N ALA A 467 3.01 8.29 12.64
CA ALA A 467 3.50 6.96 12.32
C ALA A 467 2.72 5.88 13.10
N MET A 468 2.39 6.14 14.37
CA MET A 468 1.56 5.25 15.17
C MET A 468 0.15 5.08 14.59
N PHE A 469 -0.53 6.19 14.28
CA PHE A 469 -1.84 6.14 13.61
C PHE A 469 -1.74 5.40 12.28
N ALA A 470 -0.75 5.72 11.44
CA ALA A 470 -0.57 5.02 10.18
C ALA A 470 -0.45 3.51 10.37
N ALA A 471 0.29 3.03 11.38
CA ALA A 471 0.41 1.61 11.69
C ALA A 471 -0.89 0.93 12.18
N GLU A 472 -1.90 1.68 12.63
CA GLU A 472 -3.20 1.15 13.04
C GLU A 472 -4.20 1.01 11.88
N GLY A 473 -3.88 1.53 10.69
CA GLY A 473 -4.75 1.49 9.51
C GLY A 473 -5.15 0.07 9.07
N SER A 474 -6.35 -0.09 8.52
CA SER A 474 -6.86 -1.40 8.10
C SER A 474 -6.17 -1.95 6.85
N ASP A 475 -5.58 -1.08 6.03
CA ASP A 475 -4.98 -1.43 4.74
C ASP A 475 -3.89 -2.50 4.84
N TRP A 476 -3.15 -2.55 5.95
CA TRP A 476 -2.01 -3.46 6.08
C TRP A 476 -2.46 -4.92 6.12
N ASN A 477 -3.47 -5.20 6.94
CA ASN A 477 -3.99 -6.56 7.09
C ASN A 477 -4.87 -6.99 5.92
N TRP A 478 -5.34 -6.05 5.09
CA TRP A 478 -6.02 -6.39 3.82
C TRP A 478 -5.13 -7.22 2.88
N TRP A 479 -3.81 -7.05 2.92
CA TRP A 479 -2.89 -7.74 1.99
C TRP A 479 -2.32 -9.05 2.55
N TYR A 480 -2.66 -9.42 3.78
CA TYR A 480 -2.22 -10.64 4.42
C TYR A 480 -3.21 -11.79 4.18
N GLY A 481 -2.71 -13.02 4.24
CA GLY A 481 -3.50 -14.23 3.98
C GLY A 481 -3.55 -14.67 2.51
N ASN A 482 -4.29 -15.76 2.27
CA ASN A 482 -4.23 -16.51 1.00
C ASN A 482 -5.04 -15.89 -0.14
N GLU A 483 -5.76 -14.80 0.09
CA GLU A 483 -6.85 -14.34 -0.80
C GLU A 483 -6.40 -13.29 -1.84
N HIS A 484 -5.15 -12.82 -1.81
CA HIS A 484 -4.69 -11.68 -2.61
C HIS A 484 -3.47 -11.97 -3.53
N GLN A 485 -3.21 -11.09 -4.51
CA GLN A 485 -2.14 -11.25 -5.52
C GLN A 485 -0.73 -10.98 -4.97
N LYS A 486 0.13 -12.01 -4.98
CA LYS A 486 1.47 -12.07 -4.38
C LYS A 486 2.44 -10.89 -4.64
N ALA A 487 2.35 -10.17 -5.76
CA ALA A 487 3.32 -9.12 -6.08
C ALA A 487 3.09 -7.83 -5.27
N THR A 488 1.83 -7.42 -5.10
CA THR A 488 1.44 -6.22 -4.35
C THR A 488 1.67 -6.39 -2.84
N HIS A 489 1.67 -7.62 -2.34
CA HIS A 489 1.80 -7.93 -0.92
C HIS A 489 3.11 -7.39 -0.33
N PHE A 490 4.23 -7.53 -1.05
CA PHE A 490 5.53 -7.16 -0.52
C PHE A 490 5.70 -5.65 -0.32
N GLU A 491 5.12 -4.83 -1.20
CA GLU A 491 5.22 -3.37 -1.09
C GLU A 491 4.40 -2.85 0.10
N PHE A 492 3.21 -3.42 0.33
CA PHE A 492 2.38 -3.08 1.49
C PHE A 492 2.92 -3.66 2.81
N ASP A 493 3.49 -4.88 2.82
CA ASP A 493 4.20 -5.42 3.99
C ASP A 493 5.40 -4.53 4.36
N HIS A 494 6.17 -4.10 3.35
CA HIS A 494 7.28 -3.18 3.57
C HIS A 494 6.79 -1.85 4.16
N LEU A 495 5.79 -1.23 3.53
CA LEU A 495 5.22 0.05 3.98
C LEU A 495 4.68 -0.03 5.41
N TYR A 496 3.94 -1.09 5.75
CA TYR A 496 3.46 -1.34 7.11
C TYR A 496 4.61 -1.40 8.12
N ARG A 497 5.63 -2.22 7.84
CA ARG A 497 6.80 -2.34 8.73
C ARG A 497 7.59 -1.03 8.81
N ARG A 498 7.63 -0.22 7.75
CA ARG A 498 8.22 1.14 7.78
C ARG A 498 7.44 2.09 8.68
N HIS A 499 6.12 2.02 8.74
CA HIS A 499 5.33 2.79 9.73
C HIS A 499 5.69 2.40 11.16
N LEU A 500 5.76 1.09 11.44
CA LEU A 500 6.18 0.57 12.75
C LEU A 500 7.60 1.01 13.12
N MET A 501 8.56 0.97 12.18
CA MET A 501 9.93 1.43 12.40
C MET A 501 10.00 2.94 12.62
N SER A 502 9.22 3.72 11.87
CA SER A 502 9.21 5.18 11.91
C SER A 502 8.86 5.72 13.30
N VAL A 503 8.05 4.99 14.07
CA VAL A 503 7.71 5.32 15.46
C VAL A 503 8.97 5.53 16.31
N TYR A 504 10.00 4.70 16.09
CA TYR A 504 11.29 4.78 16.77
C TYR A 504 12.25 5.76 16.09
N GLU A 505 12.38 5.66 14.76
CA GLU A 505 13.41 6.37 13.97
C GLU A 505 13.23 7.90 14.02
N ILE A 506 11.99 8.40 14.02
CA ILE A 506 11.69 9.84 14.18
C ILE A 506 12.28 10.40 15.48
N ASN A 507 12.36 9.57 16.52
CA ASN A 507 12.93 9.90 17.81
C ASN A 507 14.39 9.42 17.96
N SER A 508 15.05 9.07 16.86
CA SER A 508 16.43 8.52 16.83
C SER A 508 16.61 7.26 17.69
N LYS A 509 15.53 6.53 17.98
CA LYS A 509 15.56 5.26 18.70
C LYS A 509 15.73 4.10 17.70
N LYS A 510 16.33 2.99 18.17
CA LYS A 510 16.51 1.78 17.37
C LYS A 510 15.18 1.01 17.28
N PRO A 511 14.68 0.68 16.08
CA PRO A 511 13.55 -0.24 15.93
C PRO A 511 13.91 -1.67 16.37
N PRO A 512 12.99 -2.43 16.97
CA PRO A 512 13.19 -3.85 17.25
C PRO A 512 13.52 -4.69 16.00
N ASP A 513 14.43 -5.66 16.15
CA ASP A 513 14.98 -6.43 15.03
C ASP A 513 13.91 -7.23 14.25
N PHE A 514 12.82 -7.63 14.91
CA PHE A 514 11.74 -8.40 14.27
C PHE A 514 11.02 -7.60 13.17
N LEU A 515 11.04 -6.27 13.22
CA LEU A 515 10.41 -5.41 12.21
C LEU A 515 11.11 -5.50 10.85
N PHE A 516 12.38 -5.91 10.81
CA PHE A 516 13.12 -6.11 9.56
C PHE A 516 12.76 -7.42 8.85
N ASN A 517 12.00 -8.30 9.51
CA ASN A 517 11.50 -9.53 8.92
C ASN A 517 10.12 -9.28 8.29
N SER A 518 9.95 -9.73 7.04
CA SER A 518 8.65 -9.70 6.37
C SER A 518 7.64 -10.56 7.12
N ILE A 519 6.39 -10.09 7.18
CA ILE A 519 5.28 -10.83 7.80
C ILE A 519 4.73 -11.90 6.84
N LEU A 520 4.87 -11.69 5.53
CA LEU A 520 4.37 -12.58 4.49
C LEU A 520 4.99 -13.98 4.54
N ARG A 521 4.13 -15.00 4.46
CA ARG A 521 4.49 -16.40 4.29
C ARG A 521 4.62 -16.71 2.81
N GLY A 522 5.85 -16.64 2.36
CA GLY A 522 6.37 -17.41 1.24
C GLY A 522 7.78 -17.81 1.65
N GLU A 523 8.31 -18.90 1.08
CA GLU A 523 9.72 -19.25 1.24
C GLU A 523 10.55 -17.97 1.12
N GLU A 524 11.23 -17.61 2.21
CA GLU A 524 12.18 -16.51 2.28
C GLU A 524 12.94 -16.49 0.95
N MET A 525 12.70 -15.48 0.09
CA MET A 525 13.08 -15.53 -1.34
C MET A 525 14.49 -16.10 -1.49
N LEU A 526 14.60 -17.35 -1.97
CA LEU A 526 15.88 -18.02 -2.14
C LEU A 526 16.40 -17.65 -3.53
N ILE A 527 17.36 -16.75 -3.57
CA ILE A 527 18.03 -16.33 -4.79
C ILE A 527 19.11 -17.36 -5.07
N GLN A 528 18.81 -18.30 -5.97
CA GLN A 528 19.74 -19.37 -6.31
C GLN A 528 20.84 -18.84 -7.23
N ILE A 529 22.08 -18.89 -6.76
CA ILE A 529 23.29 -18.54 -7.52
C ILE A 529 24.30 -19.64 -7.26
N GLU A 530 24.45 -20.55 -8.21
CA GLU A 530 25.40 -21.65 -8.11
C GLU A 530 26.81 -21.18 -8.51
N PRO A 531 27.84 -21.45 -7.70
CA PRO A 531 29.23 -21.40 -8.15
C PRO A 531 29.42 -22.28 -9.38
N LYS A 532 30.16 -21.78 -10.37
CA LYS A 532 30.40 -22.46 -11.66
C LYS A 532 31.29 -23.69 -11.52
N TRP A 533 32.24 -23.66 -10.58
CA TRP A 533 33.19 -24.74 -10.33
C TRP A 533 33.75 -24.66 -8.89
N LEU A 534 34.51 -25.68 -8.49
CA LEU A 534 35.28 -25.64 -7.24
C LEU A 534 36.28 -24.47 -7.27
N ILE A 535 36.35 -23.74 -6.16
CA ILE A 535 37.32 -22.65 -5.94
C ILE A 535 38.17 -22.95 -4.71
N LYS A 536 39.43 -22.51 -4.74
CA LYS A 536 40.34 -22.61 -3.60
C LYS A 536 41.16 -21.32 -3.48
N PRO A 537 40.51 -20.19 -3.14
CA PRO A 537 41.18 -18.91 -3.02
C PRO A 537 42.20 -18.95 -1.88
N LEU A 538 43.29 -18.18 -2.02
CA LEU A 538 44.21 -17.92 -0.93
C LEU A 538 43.56 -16.91 0.02
N ILE A 539 43.52 -17.20 1.32
CA ILE A 539 42.95 -16.28 2.32
C ILE A 539 44.05 -15.30 2.74
N ASP A 540 44.21 -14.21 1.99
CA ASP A 540 45.22 -13.17 2.22
C ASP A 540 44.64 -11.75 2.33
N GLY A 541 43.31 -11.63 2.22
CA GLY A 541 42.57 -10.38 2.36
C GLY A 541 42.62 -9.50 1.11
N LYS A 542 43.02 -10.03 -0.05
CA LYS A 542 43.19 -9.27 -1.30
C LYS A 542 42.49 -9.92 -2.49
N ASP A 543 41.62 -9.14 -3.15
CA ASP A 543 41.05 -9.50 -4.46
C ASP A 543 42.04 -9.14 -5.59
N THR A 544 43.21 -9.79 -5.65
CA THR A 544 44.29 -9.42 -6.59
C THR A 544 44.47 -10.33 -7.80
N ASP A 545 44.06 -11.60 -7.72
CA ASP A 545 44.10 -12.52 -8.86
C ASP A 545 42.67 -12.81 -9.38
N PHE A 546 42.44 -12.44 -10.64
CA PHE A 546 41.16 -12.65 -11.32
C PHE A 546 40.70 -14.12 -11.28
N PHE A 547 41.63 -15.08 -11.28
CA PHE A 547 41.32 -16.50 -11.37
C PHE A 547 40.82 -17.14 -10.06
N GLU A 548 41.09 -16.54 -8.90
CA GLU A 548 40.77 -17.15 -7.61
C GLU A 548 39.27 -17.27 -7.35
N TRP A 549 38.51 -16.29 -7.81
CA TRP A 549 37.07 -16.17 -7.58
C TRP A 549 36.23 -16.27 -8.86
N VAL A 550 36.85 -16.52 -10.03
CA VAL A 550 36.17 -16.51 -11.35
C VAL A 550 35.01 -17.50 -11.43
N ASN A 551 35.12 -18.61 -10.70
CA ASN A 551 34.13 -19.68 -10.65
C ASN A 551 33.19 -19.59 -9.44
N GLY A 552 33.33 -18.57 -8.59
CA GLY A 552 32.41 -18.33 -7.47
C GLY A 552 31.11 -17.65 -7.89
N GLY A 553 30.12 -17.69 -6.99
CA GLY A 553 28.97 -16.80 -7.02
C GLY A 553 29.36 -15.37 -6.66
N LEU A 554 28.67 -14.39 -7.23
CA LEU A 554 28.87 -12.97 -6.97
C LEU A 554 27.51 -12.30 -6.75
N TRP A 555 27.39 -11.55 -5.66
CA TRP A 555 26.28 -10.64 -5.41
C TRP A 555 26.82 -9.23 -5.20
N LYS A 556 26.28 -8.25 -5.92
CA LYS A 556 26.69 -6.85 -5.75
C LYS A 556 25.95 -6.21 -4.58
N GLY A 557 26.59 -5.23 -3.97
CA GLY A 557 26.01 -4.36 -2.97
C GLY A 557 24.75 -3.68 -3.46
N GLU A 558 23.74 -3.69 -2.62
CA GLU A 558 22.48 -2.99 -2.86
C GLU A 558 22.43 -1.78 -1.93
N THR A 559 22.17 -0.60 -2.48
CA THR A 559 21.87 0.60 -1.69
C THR A 559 20.52 0.39 -1.02
N SER A 560 20.46 0.48 0.31
CA SER A 560 19.21 0.29 1.08
C SER A 560 18.07 1.03 0.38
N ASP A 561 17.01 0.32 -0.01
CA ASP A 561 15.80 0.94 -0.58
C ASP A 561 15.32 2.05 0.40
N GLY A 562 15.68 3.29 0.08
CA GLY A 562 15.42 4.50 0.85
C GLY A 562 16.53 4.98 1.78
N ALA A 563 17.71 5.33 1.28
CA ALA A 563 18.52 6.35 1.94
C ALA A 563 19.28 7.19 0.91
N MET A 564 18.78 8.39 0.61
CA MET A 564 19.58 9.47 -0.02
C MET A 564 20.61 10.07 0.96
N VAL A 565 21.31 9.24 1.73
CA VAL A 565 22.43 9.70 2.60
C VAL A 565 23.69 8.87 2.38
N ILE A 566 23.63 7.72 1.72
CA ILE A 566 24.82 6.99 1.29
C ILE A 566 24.67 6.65 -0.18
N SER A 567 25.33 7.43 -1.04
CA SER A 567 25.37 7.22 -2.50
C SER A 567 26.08 5.92 -2.91
N GLU A 568 26.72 5.23 -1.96
CA GLU A 568 27.48 3.99 -2.16
C GLU A 568 27.03 2.93 -1.15
N PRO A 569 26.85 1.65 -1.54
CA PRO A 569 26.45 0.60 -0.61
C PRO A 569 27.53 0.36 0.46
N ILE A 570 27.15 0.04 1.71
CA ILE A 570 28.12 -0.24 2.80
C ILE A 570 29.00 -1.46 2.48
N ILE A 571 28.38 -2.49 1.89
CA ILE A 571 29.06 -3.66 1.32
C ILE A 571 28.97 -3.52 -0.20
N GLU A 572 30.10 -3.38 -0.90
CA GLU A 572 30.15 -3.22 -2.36
C GLU A 572 29.81 -4.50 -3.11
N LEU A 573 30.24 -5.65 -2.60
CA LEU A 573 29.93 -6.97 -3.15
C LEU A 573 30.26 -8.08 -2.14
N ILE A 574 29.67 -9.24 -2.41
CA ILE A 574 30.00 -10.51 -1.78
C ILE A 574 30.32 -11.52 -2.89
N LYS A 575 31.46 -12.19 -2.81
CA LYS A 575 31.71 -13.43 -3.58
C LYS A 575 31.61 -14.62 -2.65
N PHE A 576 31.21 -15.76 -3.18
CA PHE A 576 31.12 -16.99 -2.41
C PHE A 576 31.33 -18.21 -3.29
N GLY A 577 31.77 -19.31 -2.71
CA GLY A 577 31.95 -20.58 -3.40
C GLY A 577 32.43 -21.66 -2.46
N PHE A 578 32.91 -22.76 -3.01
CA PHE A 578 33.30 -23.91 -2.20
C PHE A 578 34.40 -24.74 -2.87
N ASP A 579 35.12 -25.50 -2.05
CA ASP A 579 35.82 -26.73 -2.47
C ASP A 579 35.14 -27.94 -1.81
N MET A 580 35.75 -29.13 -1.93
CA MET A 580 35.19 -30.38 -1.38
C MET A 580 35.05 -30.42 0.16
N GLU A 581 35.56 -29.41 0.88
CA GLU A 581 35.61 -29.38 2.34
C GLU A 581 35.14 -28.05 2.94
N ASN A 582 35.25 -26.94 2.20
CA ASN A 582 35.13 -25.58 2.73
C ASN A 582 34.17 -24.73 1.91
N ILE A 583 33.44 -23.85 2.59
CA ILE A 583 32.77 -22.68 2.00
C ILE A 583 33.70 -21.49 2.12
N TYR A 584 33.76 -20.70 1.06
CA TYR A 584 34.52 -19.46 0.98
C TYR A 584 33.59 -18.26 0.82
N PHE A 585 33.87 -17.17 1.53
CA PHE A 585 33.23 -15.87 1.36
C PHE A 585 34.29 -14.79 1.18
N LEU A 586 34.04 -13.84 0.28
CA LEU A 586 34.76 -12.58 0.18
C LEU A 586 33.76 -11.45 0.33
N VAL A 587 33.94 -10.60 1.33
CA VAL A 587 33.12 -9.42 1.56
C VAL A 587 33.96 -8.18 1.29
N LYS A 588 33.56 -7.41 0.28
CA LYS A 588 34.21 -6.14 -0.05
C LYS A 588 33.39 -5.00 0.52
N PHE A 589 33.98 -4.27 1.45
CA PHE A 589 33.37 -3.07 2.02
C PHE A 589 33.61 -1.85 1.13
N SER A 590 32.69 -0.89 1.15
CA SER A 590 32.96 0.43 0.59
C SER A 590 33.86 1.25 1.52
N LYS A 591 34.33 2.40 1.02
CA LYS A 591 35.04 3.38 1.84
C LYS A 591 34.23 3.78 3.07
N THR A 592 32.91 3.92 2.92
CA THR A 592 31.98 4.22 4.01
C THR A 592 31.95 3.08 5.03
N GLY A 593 31.79 1.83 4.57
CA GLY A 593 31.78 0.67 5.47
C GLY A 593 33.07 0.54 6.30
N LEU A 594 34.23 0.80 5.70
CA LEU A 594 35.52 0.76 6.41
C LEU A 594 35.76 1.95 7.34
N SER A 595 35.07 3.08 7.11
CA SER A 595 35.25 4.31 7.90
C SER A 595 34.72 4.21 9.33
N PHE A 596 33.80 3.26 9.58
CA PHE A 596 33.29 3.01 10.93
C PHE A 596 34.40 2.46 11.83
N LYS A 597 34.59 3.11 12.98
CA LYS A 597 35.58 2.70 13.99
C LYS A 597 35.22 1.36 14.61
N ASN A 598 33.94 1.22 14.97
CA ASN A 598 33.37 0.03 15.58
C ASN A 598 32.19 -0.47 14.74
N PHE A 599 32.26 -1.72 14.28
CA PHE A 599 31.18 -2.35 13.53
C PHE A 599 31.17 -3.86 13.78
N SER A 600 30.06 -4.54 13.54
CA SER A 600 30.05 -6.00 13.44
C SER A 600 29.43 -6.47 12.11
N LEU A 601 29.95 -7.57 11.58
CA LEU A 601 29.47 -8.22 10.37
C LEU A 601 29.01 -9.63 10.75
N GLU A 602 27.75 -9.95 10.46
CA GLU A 602 27.20 -11.28 10.70
C GLU A 602 26.94 -12.01 9.38
N ILE A 603 27.54 -13.18 9.21
CA ILE A 603 27.20 -14.13 8.15
C ILE A 603 26.26 -15.18 8.74
N ASN A 604 24.99 -15.08 8.37
CA ASN A 604 23.94 -15.98 8.83
C ASN A 604 23.73 -17.08 7.79
N LEU A 605 23.97 -18.34 8.14
CA LEU A 605 23.88 -19.52 7.29
C LEU A 605 22.73 -20.44 7.71
N ARG A 606 22.07 -21.06 6.74
CA ARG A 606 20.96 -21.99 6.96
C ARG A 606 21.00 -23.13 5.93
N GLY A 607 21.13 -24.36 6.42
CA GLY A 607 21.01 -25.57 5.60
C GLY A 607 19.56 -25.96 5.37
N GLU A 608 19.29 -26.69 4.28
CA GLU A 608 17.97 -27.18 3.91
C GLU A 608 17.36 -28.11 4.98
N HIS A 609 18.19 -28.78 5.78
CA HIS A 609 17.75 -29.59 6.92
C HIS A 609 17.51 -28.78 8.21
N GLY A 610 17.41 -27.45 8.12
CA GLY A 610 17.00 -26.58 9.21
C GLY A 610 18.12 -26.17 10.17
N LYS A 611 19.36 -26.62 9.96
CA LYS A 611 20.53 -26.18 10.74
C LYS A 611 20.82 -24.71 10.46
N LYS A 612 20.90 -23.89 11.51
CA LYS A 612 21.25 -22.47 11.46
C LYS A 612 22.61 -22.25 12.10
N ARG A 613 23.44 -21.41 11.48
CA ARG A 613 24.75 -21.02 11.96
C ARG A 613 24.95 -19.52 11.77
N LYS A 614 25.67 -18.89 12.70
CA LYS A 614 25.99 -17.47 12.67
C LYS A 614 27.48 -17.32 12.91
N ILE A 615 28.15 -16.54 12.06
CA ILE A 615 29.55 -16.18 12.20
C ILE A 615 29.62 -14.67 12.33
N VAL A 616 30.25 -14.17 13.40
CA VAL A 616 30.28 -12.74 13.70
C VAL A 616 31.71 -12.24 13.69
N PHE A 617 31.94 -11.16 12.94
CA PHE A 617 33.19 -10.40 12.96
C PHE A 617 32.93 -9.06 13.62
N SER A 618 33.67 -8.72 14.67
CA SER A 618 33.51 -7.47 15.42
C SER A 618 34.79 -6.64 15.28
N LYS A 619 34.69 -5.43 14.72
CA LYS A 619 35.79 -4.46 14.65
C LYS A 619 35.72 -3.55 15.87
N GLU A 620 36.80 -3.48 16.63
CA GLU A 620 36.99 -2.56 17.76
C GLU A 620 38.35 -1.89 17.62
N ASP A 621 38.39 -0.55 17.63
CA ASP A 621 39.63 0.25 17.57
C ASP A 621 40.57 -0.14 16.41
N GLY A 622 40.00 -0.51 15.27
CA GLY A 622 40.74 -0.85 14.05
C GLY A 622 41.09 -2.33 13.89
N ASN A 623 40.93 -3.16 14.93
CA ASN A 623 41.21 -4.60 14.86
C ASN A 623 39.90 -5.39 14.71
N LEU A 624 39.83 -6.26 13.71
CA LEU A 624 38.72 -7.19 13.54
C LEU A 624 38.95 -8.42 14.45
N LYS A 625 37.92 -8.87 15.14
CA LYS A 625 37.90 -10.09 15.94
C LYS A 625 36.82 -11.01 15.38
N LEU A 626 37.07 -12.31 15.43
CA LEU A 626 36.10 -13.32 15.07
C LEU A 626 35.50 -13.92 16.35
N GLU A 627 34.17 -13.99 16.40
CA GLU A 627 33.43 -14.78 17.37
C GLU A 627 32.89 -16.03 16.67
N SER A 628 33.50 -17.18 16.96
CA SER A 628 33.12 -18.46 16.36
C SER A 628 33.42 -19.61 17.31
N GLU A 629 32.47 -20.56 17.39
CA GLU A 629 32.64 -21.83 18.11
C GLU A 629 33.31 -22.90 17.24
N ILE A 630 33.53 -22.62 15.95
CA ILE A 630 34.14 -23.53 14.97
C ILE A 630 35.41 -22.93 14.36
N PRO A 631 36.32 -23.76 13.83
CA PRO A 631 37.52 -23.29 13.12
C PRO A 631 37.13 -22.49 11.87
N VAL A 632 37.50 -21.21 11.83
CA VAL A 632 37.31 -20.33 10.66
C VAL A 632 38.64 -19.67 10.38
N VAL A 633 39.12 -19.80 9.14
CA VAL A 633 40.32 -19.10 8.67
C VAL A 633 39.84 -17.84 7.96
N TRP A 634 40.38 -16.69 8.33
CA TRP A 634 39.97 -15.41 7.76
C TRP A 634 41.14 -14.43 7.74
N GLU A 635 41.09 -13.47 6.83
CA GLU A 635 42.05 -12.37 6.73
C GLU A 635 41.34 -11.11 6.24
N LEU A 636 41.77 -9.93 6.72
CA LEU A 636 41.25 -8.63 6.30
C LEU A 636 42.40 -7.69 5.96
N ASP A 637 42.58 -7.42 4.66
CA ASP A 637 43.43 -6.32 4.16
C ASP A 637 42.56 -5.31 3.38
N LYS A 638 42.29 -5.58 2.10
CA LYS A 638 41.38 -4.78 1.27
C LYS A 638 39.95 -5.30 1.27
N VAL A 639 39.81 -6.61 1.46
CA VAL A 639 38.55 -7.34 1.54
C VAL A 639 38.62 -8.30 2.72
N LEU A 640 37.47 -8.68 3.26
CA LEU A 640 37.39 -9.76 4.24
C LEU A 640 37.23 -11.07 3.50
N GLU A 641 38.20 -11.97 3.61
CA GLU A 641 38.09 -13.33 3.10
C GLU A 641 37.89 -14.31 4.25
N VAL A 642 37.01 -15.28 4.06
CA VAL A 642 36.58 -16.23 5.09
C VAL A 642 36.50 -17.63 4.49
N LYS A 643 37.14 -18.59 5.15
CA LYS A 643 37.12 -20.02 4.84
C LYS A 643 36.55 -20.78 6.04
N ILE A 644 35.50 -21.55 5.78
CA ILE A 644 34.77 -22.28 6.83
C ILE A 644 34.60 -23.75 6.41
N PRO A 645 35.06 -24.73 7.19
CA PRO A 645 34.75 -26.13 6.96
C PRO A 645 33.23 -26.36 7.11
N PHE A 646 32.56 -26.77 6.04
CA PHE A 646 31.09 -26.82 6.06
C PHE A 646 30.54 -28.02 6.86
N LEU A 647 31.34 -29.06 7.07
CA LEU A 647 30.99 -30.17 7.95
C LEU A 647 30.98 -29.75 9.42
N ASP A 648 31.85 -28.82 9.83
CA ASP A 648 31.89 -28.28 11.20
C ASP A 648 30.70 -27.34 11.46
N LEU A 649 30.19 -26.69 10.42
CA LEU A 649 28.89 -26.00 10.44
C LEU A 649 27.72 -26.98 10.59
N GLY A 650 27.97 -28.28 10.44
CA GLY A 650 26.97 -29.34 10.49
C GLY A 650 26.21 -29.53 9.18
N PHE A 651 26.60 -28.88 8.08
CA PHE A 651 26.00 -29.13 6.77
C PHE A 651 26.52 -30.45 6.19
N VAL A 652 25.78 -31.03 5.26
CA VAL A 652 26.20 -32.25 4.55
C VAL A 652 26.54 -31.97 3.09
N ARG A 653 27.35 -32.85 2.50
CA ARG A 653 27.70 -32.79 1.08
C ARG A 653 26.43 -32.91 0.22
N GLY A 654 26.31 -32.07 -0.81
CA GLY A 654 25.11 -32.01 -1.67
C GLY A 654 23.92 -31.24 -1.10
N GLU A 655 23.97 -30.75 0.14
CA GLU A 655 22.89 -29.98 0.77
C GLU A 655 22.81 -28.56 0.18
N LYS A 656 21.60 -28.02 0.01
CA LYS A 656 21.44 -26.58 -0.27
C LYS A 656 21.72 -25.76 0.99
N VAL A 657 22.57 -24.77 0.84
CA VAL A 657 22.90 -23.80 1.89
C VAL A 657 22.48 -22.42 1.44
N SER A 658 21.75 -21.73 2.31
CA SER A 658 21.32 -20.35 2.11
C SER A 658 21.96 -19.42 3.13
N PHE A 659 22.36 -18.23 2.70
CA PHE A 659 23.02 -17.25 3.55
C PHE A 659 22.52 -15.82 3.33
N MET A 660 22.70 -15.00 4.36
CA MET A 660 22.56 -13.55 4.31
C MET A 660 23.64 -12.92 5.18
N VAL A 661 23.98 -11.67 4.86
CA VAL A 661 24.99 -10.89 5.57
C VAL A 661 24.36 -9.64 6.16
N LEU A 662 24.63 -9.37 7.43
CA LEU A 662 24.16 -8.19 8.15
C LEU A 662 25.37 -7.38 8.63
N PHE A 663 25.34 -6.06 8.44
CA PHE A 663 26.37 -5.15 8.91
C PHE A 663 25.79 -4.22 9.97
N TYR A 664 26.44 -4.16 11.13
CA TYR A 664 26.02 -3.40 12.29
C TYR A 664 27.05 -2.35 12.69
N VAL A 665 26.60 -1.21 13.19
CA VAL A 665 27.44 -0.20 13.86
C VAL A 665 26.75 0.15 15.16
N GLU A 666 27.44 0.05 16.30
CA GLU A 666 26.84 0.30 17.63
C GLU A 666 25.51 -0.45 17.81
N ASP A 667 25.50 -1.75 17.46
CA ASP A 667 24.33 -2.64 17.50
C ASP A 667 23.16 -2.25 16.57
N LYS A 668 23.34 -1.31 15.64
CA LYS A 668 22.35 -0.94 14.61
C LYS A 668 22.68 -1.59 13.28
N ALA A 669 21.78 -2.40 12.72
CA ALA A 669 21.94 -2.95 11.39
C ALA A 669 21.83 -1.81 10.35
N LEU A 670 22.94 -1.47 9.69
CA LEU A 670 22.99 -0.44 8.64
C LEU A 670 22.91 -1.02 7.23
N ALA A 671 23.24 -2.30 7.04
CA ALA A 671 23.08 -2.97 5.75
C ALA A 671 22.71 -4.44 5.92
N ARG A 672 21.92 -4.94 4.95
CA ARG A 672 21.54 -6.34 4.78
C ARG A 672 21.76 -6.73 3.32
N LEU A 673 22.47 -7.83 3.08
CA LEU A 673 22.67 -8.42 1.76
C LEU A 673 22.23 -9.90 1.73
N PRO A 674 21.37 -10.31 0.79
CA PRO A 674 20.57 -9.46 -0.09
C PRO A 674 19.52 -8.70 0.74
N GLN A 675 19.06 -7.53 0.28
CA GLN A 675 18.03 -6.75 0.99
C GLN A 675 16.74 -7.54 1.18
N ARG A 676 16.45 -8.43 0.23
CA ARG A 676 15.28 -9.32 0.23
C ARG A 676 15.75 -10.77 0.08
N GLY A 677 15.26 -11.64 0.96
CA GLY A 677 15.55 -13.07 0.86
C GLY A 677 16.93 -13.50 1.39
N ARG A 678 17.45 -14.59 0.82
CA ARG A 678 18.78 -15.17 1.07
C ARG A 678 19.40 -15.62 -0.25
N LEU A 679 20.71 -15.55 -0.35
CA LEU A 679 21.46 -16.20 -1.44
C LEU A 679 21.54 -17.70 -1.15
N MET A 680 21.39 -18.54 -2.16
CA MET A 680 21.42 -20.00 -2.01
C MET A 680 22.32 -20.65 -3.06
N PHE A 681 23.09 -21.64 -2.63
CA PHE A 681 23.88 -22.51 -3.49
C PHE A 681 23.86 -23.95 -2.96
N THR A 682 24.25 -24.90 -3.80
CA THR A 682 24.32 -26.33 -3.45
C THR A 682 25.76 -26.71 -3.14
N LEU A 683 26.03 -27.31 -1.97
CA LEU A 683 27.37 -27.78 -1.62
C LEU A 683 27.83 -28.93 -2.55
N PRO A 684 29.14 -29.11 -2.75
CA PRO A 684 29.63 -30.16 -3.62
C PRO A 684 29.38 -31.53 -2.98
N ASP A 685 28.83 -32.44 -3.78
CA ASP A 685 28.76 -33.86 -3.43
C ASP A 685 30.01 -34.61 -3.85
N ASP A 686 30.15 -35.87 -3.43
CA ASP A 686 31.31 -36.72 -3.75
C ASP A 686 31.52 -36.95 -5.26
N TYR A 687 30.52 -36.60 -6.08
CA TYR A 687 30.52 -36.77 -7.53
C TYR A 687 30.52 -35.43 -8.26
N TYR A 688 30.72 -34.30 -7.57
CA TYR A 688 30.53 -32.96 -8.11
C TYR A 688 31.41 -32.72 -9.35
N GLU A 689 32.69 -33.11 -9.28
CA GLU A 689 33.62 -32.99 -10.40
C GLU A 689 33.21 -33.87 -11.58
N CYS A 690 32.67 -35.07 -11.34
CA CYS A 690 32.23 -35.98 -12.40
C CYS A 690 30.93 -35.50 -13.08
N LYS A 691 30.04 -34.85 -12.34
CA LYS A 691 28.73 -34.40 -12.83
C LYS A 691 28.80 -33.11 -13.64
N ASN A 692 29.76 -32.25 -13.32
CA ASN A 692 29.85 -30.91 -13.90
C ASN A 692 31.03 -30.78 -14.89
N TRP A 693 31.71 -31.88 -15.23
CA TRP A 693 32.77 -31.91 -16.24
C TRP A 693 32.21 -31.59 -17.63
N GLU A 694 32.32 -30.33 -18.08
CA GLU A 694 32.08 -29.94 -19.46
C GLU A 694 33.38 -30.09 -20.28
N VAL A 695 33.29 -30.73 -21.46
CA VAL A 695 34.41 -30.90 -22.42
C VAL A 695 34.55 -29.66 -23.29
#